data_AF-A0A1M5K3P8-F1
#
_entry.id   AF-A0A1M5K3P8-F1
#
_cell.length_a   1.000
_cell.length_b   1.000
_cell.length_c   1.000
_cell.angle_alpha   90.00
_cell.angle_beta   90.00
_cell.angle_gamma   90.00
#
_symmetry.space_group_name_H-M   'P 1'
#
loop_
_entity.id
_entity.type
_entity.pdbx_description
1 polymer ?
#
loop_
_entity_poly.entity_id
_entity_poly.type
_entity_poly.pdbx_seq_one_letter_code
_entity_poly.pdbx_strand_id
1 'polypeptide(L)'
;MKPNSTLHCAMARRLGALLIRVAPLAVIGWPGPGLASAPAWTDLSLRDTSSSLLQARPIQPERARLFRFDSNALQAQLAAADQGRDTISLPMPDGRTLTFQLQRSDVMSPGLAARYPQIRTWRGTAVGDPQISGRFDYGPRGFHGLVSTPQGSVYIDPLLRGDVERHQSYFVRDMPARRRVADTVLSPSAIARRDALAAASANKGVSISGDLRTYRLALATTGEYAQFHDPNNATPDKAVVLAELVNVVNRVTGVYERELGIRLQLIDNNDELIFTNPLLDPYVNEDGTSMVTTNTATLNMRVGEAAYDIGHVVSTGGGGVAGLGVVCSSDKGAGVTGLSAPVGDPFYIDYVAHEMGHQFGANHTFNSEAGACGGGNRNADTAYEPGSGSTIMAYAGICGVDNIANQSDAFFHSASFDEIVAYTRTNTGNSCGVLTTTGNRAPVADAGPSGLTIPKQTPFELTGSGTDADGDVLRYQWEQFDLGAAGAPNAPDATAPLFRSFAPSTSPTRTFPQMADVLLGTPRLGESLPDVARDLNFRFVVRDGRAANADGTDAGGVGSADRVVKVTDLAGPFRVLTPAEVGARFNAGATLPVSWDVAGTTATPVSCASVDLVLLGVDSAGSRFSRVLRSATPNDGADSVELPNLATTQGRVLARCSTGLFFNVSPVDFTLVAPPNRAPLAALSATPASGAPELNVTLDASASGDPDLGDGIARYRFDFGDGSAAVEQASPRISHRYTALGTYTASVVATDRNGVISTPATATVTVATPSTNSGGGGGGGAIGGGLLLMLAGAAAVRRRARG
;
A
#
# COMPACT_ATOMS: atom_id res chain seq x y z
N MET A 1 56.08 8.02 26.79
CA MET A 1 57.54 8.17 26.55
C MET A 1 57.86 7.59 25.19
N LYS A 2 58.36 8.40 24.25
CA LYS A 2 59.04 7.94 23.02
C LYS A 2 60.48 7.51 23.38
N PRO A 3 61.22 6.88 22.45
CA PRO A 3 62.15 7.71 21.66
C PRO A 3 62.27 7.37 20.17
N ASN A 4 62.74 8.38 19.44
CA ASN A 4 63.13 8.44 18.02
C ASN A 4 64.65 8.28 17.85
N SER A 5 65.09 7.95 16.62
CA SER A 5 66.40 8.34 16.02
C SER A 5 66.34 8.13 14.48
N THR A 6 66.33 9.14 13.57
CA THR A 6 67.41 10.03 12.99
C THR A 6 68.44 9.26 12.12
N LEU A 7 68.96 9.63 10.93
CA LEU A 7 69.31 10.86 10.14
C LEU A 7 69.47 10.47 8.61
N HIS A 8 69.59 11.31 7.55
CA HIS A 8 70.65 12.30 7.19
C HIS A 8 70.43 13.06 5.83
N CYS A 9 70.93 14.32 5.76
CA CYS A 9 71.50 15.19 4.66
C CYS A 9 70.78 15.45 3.30
N ALA A 10 70.51 16.69 2.82
CA ALA A 10 71.34 17.88 2.41
C ALA A 10 72.18 17.65 1.10
N MET A 11 72.34 18.51 0.08
CA MET A 11 72.26 19.99 -0.09
C MET A 11 72.39 20.41 -1.60
N ALA A 12 71.71 21.52 -1.99
CA ALA A 12 72.07 22.63 -2.92
C ALA A 12 72.55 22.45 -4.40
N ARG A 13 71.93 23.22 -5.33
CA ARG A 13 72.56 24.36 -6.07
C ARG A 13 71.59 25.12 -7.01
N ARG A 14 71.76 26.45 -7.06
CA ARG A 14 71.08 27.44 -7.92
C ARG A 14 71.77 27.58 -9.28
N LEU A 15 71.01 27.94 -10.33
CA LEU A 15 71.40 28.92 -11.36
C LEU A 15 70.18 29.32 -12.20
N GLY A 16 69.96 30.62 -12.37
CA GLY A 16 68.89 31.17 -13.20
C GLY A 16 69.38 31.62 -14.57
N ALA A 17 68.47 31.70 -15.53
CA ALA A 17 68.45 32.72 -16.58
C ALA A 17 67.09 32.68 -17.30
N LEU A 18 66.46 33.85 -17.34
CA LEU A 18 65.22 34.19 -18.02
C LEU A 18 65.51 34.44 -19.51
N LEU A 19 64.74 33.85 -20.43
CA LEU A 19 64.54 34.37 -21.80
C LEU A 19 63.22 33.84 -22.38
N ILE A 20 62.68 34.65 -23.29
CA ILE A 20 61.26 34.85 -23.60
C ILE A 20 60.86 34.16 -24.92
N ARG A 21 59.57 33.71 -24.98
CA ARG A 21 58.61 33.62 -26.12
C ARG A 21 58.30 32.26 -26.83
N VAL A 22 57.01 31.89 -26.62
CA VAL A 22 55.94 31.31 -27.47
C VAL A 22 55.95 29.82 -27.90
N ALA A 23 54.96 29.06 -27.39
CA ALA A 23 54.21 28.00 -28.07
C ALA A 23 52.91 27.67 -27.27
N PRO A 24 51.86 27.08 -27.89
CA PRO A 24 50.43 27.38 -27.63
C PRO A 24 49.77 26.61 -26.48
N LEU A 25 48.61 27.13 -26.03
CA LEU A 25 47.69 26.48 -25.09
C LEU A 25 47.26 25.09 -25.59
N ALA A 26 47.61 24.05 -24.84
CA ALA A 26 46.97 22.75 -24.90
C ALA A 26 45.78 22.72 -23.92
N VAL A 27 44.62 22.32 -24.45
CA VAL A 27 43.35 22.16 -23.75
C VAL A 27 43.50 21.12 -22.63
N ILE A 28 43.27 21.53 -21.39
CA ILE A 28 43.11 20.63 -20.24
C ILE A 28 41.70 20.03 -20.33
N GLY A 29 41.61 18.78 -20.78
CA GLY A 29 40.38 18.01 -20.75
C GLY A 29 39.98 17.72 -19.31
N TRP A 30 38.80 18.20 -18.92
CA TRP A 30 38.13 17.82 -17.68
C TRP A 30 37.71 16.34 -17.77
N PRO A 31 37.76 15.56 -16.67
CA PRO A 31 37.21 14.22 -16.68
C PRO A 31 35.69 14.35 -16.88
N GLY A 32 35.17 13.70 -17.92
CA GLY A 32 33.74 13.61 -18.17
C GLY A 32 33.02 12.89 -17.02
N PRO A 33 31.69 13.04 -16.93
CA PRO A 33 30.89 12.32 -15.93
C PRO A 33 31.10 10.82 -16.14
N GLY A 34 31.29 10.10 -15.03
CA GLY A 34 31.48 8.65 -15.03
C GLY A 34 30.42 7.92 -15.84
N LEU A 35 30.86 6.90 -16.56
CA LEU A 35 30.00 5.93 -17.23
C LEU A 35 28.91 5.46 -16.26
N ALA A 36 27.64 5.68 -16.59
CA ALA A 36 26.53 5.07 -15.88
C ALA A 36 26.74 3.54 -15.90
N SER A 37 26.76 2.90 -14.72
CA SER A 37 26.74 1.45 -14.62
C SER A 37 25.54 0.92 -15.42
N ALA A 38 25.75 -0.10 -16.27
CA ALA A 38 24.65 -0.76 -16.96
C ALA A 38 23.56 -1.16 -15.94
N PRO A 39 22.27 -1.05 -16.29
CA PRO A 39 21.20 -1.41 -15.35
C PRO A 39 21.38 -2.87 -14.96
N ALA A 40 21.34 -3.15 -13.65
CA ALA A 40 21.49 -4.50 -13.14
C ALA A 40 20.44 -5.47 -13.70
N TRP A 41 19.31 -4.96 -14.23
CA TRP A 41 18.17 -5.72 -14.72
C TRP A 41 17.90 -5.44 -16.19
N THR A 42 17.67 -6.49 -16.98
CA THR A 42 17.26 -6.41 -18.39
C THR A 42 15.99 -7.24 -18.59
N ASP A 43 14.96 -6.65 -19.20
CA ASP A 43 13.71 -7.36 -19.52
C ASP A 43 13.97 -8.50 -20.50
N LEU A 44 13.34 -9.64 -20.24
CA LEU A 44 13.32 -10.78 -21.15
C LEU A 44 12.06 -10.69 -22.01
N SER A 45 12.24 -10.72 -23.34
CA SER A 45 11.08 -10.79 -24.22
C SER A 45 10.47 -12.19 -24.15
N LEU A 46 9.13 -12.25 -24.09
CA LEU A 46 8.40 -13.52 -24.16
C LEU A 46 8.64 -14.26 -25.48
N ARG A 47 9.08 -13.56 -26.54
CA ARG A 47 9.42 -14.16 -27.84
C ARG A 47 10.78 -14.85 -27.84
N ASP A 48 11.70 -14.38 -27.01
CA ASP A 48 13.06 -14.93 -26.86
C ASP A 48 13.12 -16.01 -25.77
N THR A 49 12.01 -16.25 -25.06
CA THR A 49 11.90 -17.27 -24.04
C THR A 49 11.20 -18.50 -24.62
N SER A 50 11.85 -19.68 -24.58
CA SER A 50 11.24 -20.88 -25.15
C SER A 50 9.96 -21.28 -24.41
N SER A 51 8.97 -21.79 -25.14
CA SER A 51 7.72 -22.30 -24.56
C SER A 51 7.97 -23.41 -23.53
N SER A 52 9.00 -24.24 -23.75
CA SER A 52 9.45 -25.27 -22.81
C SER A 52 9.94 -24.69 -21.48
N LEU A 53 10.66 -23.57 -21.50
CA LEU A 53 11.14 -22.92 -20.29
C LEU A 53 9.99 -22.30 -19.49
N LEU A 54 9.03 -21.67 -20.18
CA LEU A 54 7.84 -21.08 -19.55
C LEU A 54 6.95 -22.13 -18.86
N GLN A 55 6.87 -23.34 -19.43
CA GLN A 55 6.12 -24.47 -18.86
C GLN A 55 6.84 -25.18 -17.71
N ALA A 56 8.18 -25.18 -17.70
CA ALA A 56 8.98 -25.84 -16.67
C ALA A 56 9.09 -25.04 -15.36
N ARG A 57 8.54 -23.82 -15.30
CA ARG A 57 8.61 -22.95 -14.12
C ARG A 57 7.86 -23.58 -12.93
N PRO A 58 8.46 -23.64 -11.73
CA PRO A 58 7.78 -24.13 -10.53
C PRO A 58 6.71 -23.13 -10.02
N ILE A 59 6.90 -21.84 -10.28
CA ILE A 59 5.97 -20.76 -9.94
C ILE A 59 5.43 -20.17 -11.25
N GLN A 60 4.10 -20.20 -11.41
CA GLN A 60 3.41 -19.87 -12.65
C GLN A 60 2.26 -18.89 -12.38
N PRO A 61 2.55 -17.59 -12.19
CA PRO A 61 1.52 -16.57 -12.12
C PRO A 61 0.88 -16.37 -13.51
N GLU A 62 -0.38 -15.95 -13.52
CA GLU A 62 -1.12 -15.58 -14.74
C GLU A 62 -0.49 -14.36 -15.42
N ARG A 63 0.10 -13.45 -14.64
CA ARG A 63 0.82 -12.26 -15.11
C ARG A 63 2.14 -12.11 -14.38
N ALA A 64 3.22 -11.92 -15.13
CA ALA A 64 4.55 -11.64 -14.61
C ALA A 64 5.37 -10.81 -15.59
N ARG A 65 6.31 -10.03 -15.04
CA ARG A 65 7.41 -9.44 -15.78
C ARG A 65 8.64 -10.34 -15.66
N LEU A 66 9.23 -10.71 -16.79
CA LEU A 66 10.41 -11.58 -16.82
C LEU A 66 11.65 -10.75 -17.08
N PHE A 67 12.74 -11.05 -16.38
CA PHE A 67 13.99 -10.32 -16.50
C PHE A 67 15.21 -11.19 -16.19
N ARG A 68 16.37 -10.74 -16.64
CA ARG A 68 17.67 -11.27 -16.25
C ARG A 68 18.45 -10.18 -15.53
N PHE A 69 19.24 -10.54 -14.52
CA PHE A 69 20.22 -9.62 -13.96
C PHE A 69 21.67 -9.99 -14.26
N ASP A 70 22.54 -8.98 -14.24
CA ASP A 70 23.99 -9.17 -14.21
C ASP A 70 24.39 -9.54 -12.77
N SER A 71 24.79 -10.80 -12.58
CA SER A 71 25.09 -11.36 -11.26
C SER A 71 26.25 -10.67 -10.56
N ASN A 72 27.26 -10.21 -11.31
CA ASN A 72 28.37 -9.46 -10.75
C ASN A 72 27.94 -8.06 -10.32
N ALA A 73 27.10 -7.39 -11.14
CA ALA A 73 26.58 -6.07 -10.80
C ALA A 73 25.68 -6.11 -9.56
N LEU A 74 24.78 -7.10 -9.47
CA LEU A 74 23.91 -7.26 -8.30
C LEU A 74 24.72 -7.59 -7.05
N GLN A 75 25.69 -8.51 -7.13
CA GLN A 75 26.56 -8.82 -5.98
C GLN A 75 27.36 -7.59 -5.51
N ALA A 76 27.87 -6.78 -6.44
CA ALA A 76 28.58 -5.55 -6.10
C ALA A 76 27.66 -4.54 -5.37
N GLN A 77 26.40 -4.40 -5.82
CA GLN A 77 25.41 -3.55 -5.15
C GLN A 77 25.05 -4.06 -3.74
N LEU A 78 24.85 -5.37 -3.59
CA LEU A 78 24.54 -5.98 -2.29
C LEU A 78 25.73 -5.90 -1.32
N ALA A 79 26.96 -6.08 -1.81
CA ALA A 79 28.17 -5.92 -1.01
C ALA A 79 28.37 -4.47 -0.53
N ALA A 80 27.94 -3.48 -1.31
CA ALA A 80 27.91 -2.08 -0.88
C ALA A 80 26.85 -1.84 0.21
N ALA A 81 25.65 -2.42 0.04
CA ALA A 81 24.57 -2.36 1.04
C ALA A 81 25.01 -2.89 2.42
N ASP A 82 25.86 -3.91 2.45
CA ASP A 82 26.44 -4.45 3.68
C ASP A 82 27.37 -3.49 4.43
N GLN A 83 27.84 -2.42 3.77
CA GLN A 83 28.68 -1.37 4.36
C GLN A 83 27.87 -0.15 4.79
N GLY A 84 26.53 -0.25 4.83
CA GLY A 84 25.65 0.81 5.33
C GLY A 84 25.44 1.96 4.35
N ARG A 85 25.73 1.76 3.06
CA ARG A 85 25.39 2.69 1.98
C ARG A 85 24.83 1.92 0.78
N ASP A 86 23.90 2.55 0.10
CA ASP A 86 23.35 2.21 -1.22
C ASP A 86 22.07 1.40 -1.30
N THR A 87 21.44 1.60 -2.45
CA THR A 87 20.08 1.23 -2.80
C THR A 87 20.06 0.14 -3.86
N ILE A 88 19.02 -0.68 -3.90
CA ILE A 88 18.75 -1.59 -5.02
C ILE A 88 17.54 -1.11 -5.82
N SER A 89 17.66 -1.05 -7.14
CA SER A 89 16.51 -0.80 -8.04
C SER A 89 15.94 -2.14 -8.50
N LEU A 90 14.63 -2.34 -8.37
CA LEU A 90 13.95 -3.60 -8.65
C LEU A 90 12.83 -3.42 -9.70
N PRO A 91 12.73 -4.31 -10.69
CA PRO A 91 11.69 -4.26 -11.71
C PRO A 91 10.34 -4.74 -11.15
N MET A 92 9.34 -3.87 -11.17
CA MET A 92 7.99 -4.20 -10.70
C MET A 92 7.13 -4.80 -11.83
N PRO A 93 6.08 -5.59 -11.49
CA PRO A 93 5.22 -6.26 -12.47
C PRO A 93 4.43 -5.30 -13.34
N ASP A 94 4.17 -4.09 -12.84
CA ASP A 94 3.46 -3.01 -13.54
C ASP A 94 4.35 -2.20 -14.51
N GLY A 95 5.61 -2.63 -14.70
CA GLY A 95 6.58 -1.96 -15.56
C GLY A 95 7.40 -0.88 -14.85
N ARG A 96 7.01 -0.45 -13.64
CA ARG A 96 7.81 0.51 -12.86
C ARG A 96 9.13 -0.12 -12.40
N THR A 97 10.04 0.74 -11.96
CA THR A 97 11.23 0.35 -11.22
C THR A 97 11.19 1.04 -9.87
N LEU A 98 11.27 0.28 -8.78
CA LEU A 98 11.31 0.83 -7.43
C LEU A 98 12.72 0.72 -6.87
N THR A 99 13.21 1.79 -6.27
CA THR A 99 14.54 1.82 -5.64
C THR A 99 14.37 1.72 -4.13
N PHE A 100 15.10 0.81 -3.49
CA PHE A 100 15.02 0.53 -2.06
C PHE A 100 16.33 0.88 -1.38
N GLN A 101 16.26 1.63 -0.29
CA GLN A 101 17.38 1.73 0.65
C GLN A 101 17.48 0.41 1.40
N LEU A 102 18.62 -0.27 1.29
CA LEU A 102 18.83 -1.58 1.90
C LEU A 102 19.48 -1.49 3.27
N GLN A 103 19.18 -2.49 4.08
CA GLN A 103 19.81 -2.73 5.38
C GLN A 103 19.90 -4.23 5.64
N ARG A 104 21.05 -4.68 6.16
CA ARG A 104 21.26 -6.08 6.55
C ARG A 104 20.28 -6.51 7.63
N SER A 105 19.76 -7.73 7.51
CA SER A 105 18.73 -8.28 8.40
C SER A 105 18.84 -9.79 8.48
N ASP A 106 19.91 -10.28 9.10
CA ASP A 106 20.25 -11.70 9.14
C ASP A 106 19.19 -12.52 9.89
N VAL A 107 18.70 -13.57 9.24
CA VAL A 107 17.85 -14.61 9.87
C VAL A 107 18.64 -15.85 10.30
N MET A 108 19.95 -15.85 10.07
CA MET A 108 20.88 -16.82 10.62
C MET A 108 21.52 -16.26 11.89
N SER A 109 21.81 -17.13 12.84
CA SER A 109 22.74 -16.84 13.93
C SER A 109 24.13 -16.45 13.39
N PRO A 110 24.92 -15.68 14.16
CA PRO A 110 26.23 -15.20 13.70
C PRO A 110 27.21 -16.31 13.31
N GLY A 111 27.25 -17.44 14.03
CA GLY A 111 28.15 -18.54 13.74
C GLY A 111 27.73 -19.34 12.50
N LEU A 112 26.42 -19.54 12.29
CA LEU A 112 25.91 -20.12 11.05
C LEU A 112 26.21 -19.22 9.84
N ALA A 113 25.94 -17.91 9.96
CA ALA A 113 26.25 -16.93 8.92
C ALA A 113 27.76 -16.86 8.60
N ALA A 114 28.63 -17.05 9.59
CA ALA A 114 30.08 -17.11 9.38
C ALA A 114 30.51 -18.36 8.60
N ARG A 115 29.80 -19.50 8.75
CA ARG A 115 30.06 -20.72 7.96
C ARG A 115 29.49 -20.66 6.55
N TYR A 116 28.41 -19.89 6.34
CA TYR A 116 27.75 -19.71 5.06
C TYR A 116 27.67 -18.23 4.63
N PRO A 117 28.81 -17.53 4.49
CA PRO A 117 28.85 -16.08 4.27
C PRO A 117 28.30 -15.62 2.91
N GLN A 118 28.06 -16.56 2.00
CA GLN A 118 27.44 -16.36 0.69
C GLN A 118 25.92 -16.25 0.74
N ILE A 119 25.28 -16.62 1.87
CA ILE A 119 23.84 -16.50 2.06
C ILE A 119 23.59 -15.25 2.91
N ARG A 120 22.85 -14.29 2.38
CA ARG A 120 22.61 -13.01 3.05
C ARG A 120 21.18 -12.56 2.87
N THR A 121 20.69 -11.81 3.86
CA THR A 121 19.34 -11.27 3.88
C THR A 121 19.35 -9.79 4.21
N TRP A 122 18.49 -9.05 3.52
CA TRP A 122 18.30 -7.62 3.70
C TRP A 122 16.82 -7.33 3.86
N ARG A 123 16.56 -6.15 4.38
CA ARG A 123 15.28 -5.46 4.25
C ARG A 123 15.52 -4.15 3.55
N GLY A 124 14.45 -3.57 3.02
CA GLY A 124 14.55 -2.24 2.45
C GLY A 124 13.25 -1.47 2.49
N THR A 125 13.41 -0.16 2.37
CA THR A 125 12.32 0.81 2.28
C THR A 125 12.45 1.55 0.97
N ALA A 126 11.36 1.75 0.23
CA ALA A 126 11.43 2.41 -1.05
C ALA A 126 11.83 3.88 -0.87
N VAL A 127 12.75 4.34 -1.71
CA VAL A 127 13.19 5.72 -1.76
C VAL A 127 12.04 6.58 -2.25
N GLY A 128 11.64 7.57 -1.45
CA GLY A 128 10.53 8.48 -1.75
C GLY A 128 9.15 7.97 -1.36
N ASP A 129 9.02 6.73 -0.89
CA ASP A 129 7.76 6.19 -0.38
C ASP A 129 7.99 5.19 0.78
N PRO A 130 7.94 5.66 2.05
CA PRO A 130 8.13 4.79 3.20
C PRO A 130 6.99 3.77 3.40
N GLN A 131 5.88 3.88 2.66
CA GLN A 131 4.79 2.90 2.68
C GLN A 131 5.12 1.66 1.85
N ILE A 132 6.23 1.63 1.12
CA ILE A 132 6.68 0.46 0.39
C ILE A 132 7.92 -0.07 1.07
N SER A 133 7.86 -1.33 1.50
CA SER A 133 8.97 -2.02 2.16
C SER A 133 9.19 -3.38 1.52
N GLY A 134 10.35 -3.98 1.76
CA GLY A 134 10.62 -5.33 1.29
C GLY A 134 11.64 -6.07 2.11
N ARG A 135 11.68 -7.39 1.90
CA ARG A 135 12.74 -8.29 2.35
C ARG A 135 13.33 -9.01 1.16
N PHE A 136 14.63 -9.17 1.21
CA PHE A 136 15.43 -9.67 0.10
C PHE A 136 16.43 -10.68 0.63
N ASP A 137 16.75 -11.66 -0.19
CA ASP A 137 17.82 -12.60 0.08
C ASP A 137 18.58 -12.93 -1.19
N TYR A 138 19.85 -13.25 -1.01
CA TYR A 138 20.75 -13.65 -2.08
C TYR A 138 21.64 -14.78 -1.60
N GLY A 139 21.82 -15.79 -2.45
CA GLY A 139 22.70 -16.91 -2.17
C GLY A 139 22.83 -17.87 -3.37
N PRO A 140 23.23 -19.13 -3.13
CA PRO A 140 23.37 -20.17 -4.17
C PRO A 140 22.11 -20.41 -5.02
N ARG A 141 20.96 -19.92 -4.56
CA ARG A 141 19.66 -20.04 -5.24
C ARG A 141 19.23 -18.79 -6.01
N GLY A 142 20.08 -17.78 -6.12
CA GLY A 142 19.75 -16.52 -6.78
C GLY A 142 19.16 -15.50 -5.81
N PHE A 143 18.47 -14.51 -6.38
CA PHE A 143 17.87 -13.41 -5.64
C PHE A 143 16.37 -13.67 -5.42
N HIS A 144 15.89 -13.50 -4.20
CA HIS A 144 14.46 -13.47 -3.91
C HIS A 144 14.07 -12.14 -3.29
N GLY A 145 12.84 -11.71 -3.58
CA GLY A 145 12.27 -10.49 -3.03
C GLY A 145 10.81 -10.63 -2.65
N LEU A 146 10.49 -10.10 -1.46
CA LEU A 146 9.15 -9.82 -0.97
C LEU A 146 9.00 -8.31 -0.90
N VAL A 147 8.10 -7.71 -1.68
CA VAL A 147 7.80 -6.28 -1.61
C VAL A 147 6.35 -6.10 -1.18
N SER A 148 6.13 -5.37 -0.07
CA SER A 148 4.82 -4.97 0.40
C SER A 148 4.50 -3.57 -0.13
N THR A 149 3.40 -3.44 -0.87
CA THR A 149 2.92 -2.16 -1.40
C THR A 149 1.48 -1.91 -0.94
N PRO A 150 0.99 -0.65 -0.96
CA PRO A 150 -0.43 -0.37 -0.74
C PRO A 150 -1.37 -1.07 -1.73
N GLN A 151 -0.88 -1.53 -2.88
CA GLN A 151 -1.67 -2.22 -3.92
C GLN A 151 -1.61 -3.76 -3.81
N GLY A 152 -0.95 -4.28 -2.77
CA GLY A 152 -0.72 -5.70 -2.55
C GLY A 152 0.76 -6.09 -2.62
N SER A 153 1.05 -7.34 -2.29
CA SER A 153 2.41 -7.86 -2.29
C SER A 153 2.90 -8.20 -3.70
N VAL A 154 4.20 -7.98 -3.94
CA VAL A 154 4.94 -8.31 -5.17
C VAL A 154 6.07 -9.23 -4.81
N TYR A 155 6.22 -10.32 -5.56
CA TYR A 155 7.35 -11.25 -5.39
C TYR A 155 8.31 -11.18 -6.56
N ILE A 156 9.57 -11.46 -6.26
CA ILE A 156 10.65 -11.64 -7.20
C ILE A 156 11.27 -13.01 -6.90
N ASP A 157 11.22 -13.91 -7.87
CA ASP A 157 11.73 -15.27 -7.72
C ASP A 157 12.46 -15.73 -9.01
N PRO A 158 13.42 -16.65 -8.90
CA PRO A 158 13.99 -17.35 -10.05
C PRO A 158 12.94 -17.98 -10.97
N LEU A 159 13.21 -18.01 -12.27
CA LEU A 159 12.33 -18.69 -13.23
C LEU A 159 12.34 -20.20 -13.06
N LEU A 160 13.51 -20.78 -12.79
CA LEU A 160 13.72 -22.23 -12.69
C LEU A 160 14.56 -22.55 -11.45
N ARG A 161 14.43 -23.78 -10.95
CA ARG A 161 15.32 -24.29 -9.90
C ARG A 161 16.77 -24.33 -10.42
N GLY A 162 17.69 -23.75 -9.66
CA GLY A 162 19.10 -23.64 -10.02
C GLY A 162 19.44 -22.53 -11.01
N ASP A 163 18.46 -21.75 -11.47
CA ASP A 163 18.70 -20.57 -12.30
C ASP A 163 18.90 -19.34 -11.42
N VAL A 164 20.12 -18.81 -11.40
CA VAL A 164 20.49 -17.69 -10.52
C VAL A 164 20.50 -16.34 -11.24
N GLU A 165 20.15 -16.27 -12.53
CA GLU A 165 20.21 -15.03 -13.31
C GLU A 165 18.84 -14.60 -13.84
N ARG A 166 17.98 -15.54 -14.24
CA ARG A 166 16.66 -15.24 -14.82
C ARG A 166 15.55 -15.35 -13.79
N HIS A 167 14.75 -14.31 -13.70
CA HIS A 167 13.77 -14.09 -12.64
C HIS A 167 12.43 -13.62 -13.22
N GLN A 168 11.41 -13.69 -12.38
CA GLN A 168 10.08 -13.12 -12.62
C GLN A 168 9.67 -12.24 -11.45
N SER A 169 8.99 -11.13 -11.74
CA SER A 169 8.23 -10.36 -10.76
C SER A 169 6.75 -10.41 -11.06
N TYR A 170 5.94 -10.61 -10.03
CA TYR A 170 4.49 -10.78 -10.16
C TYR A 170 3.77 -10.29 -8.90
N PHE A 171 2.50 -9.87 -9.05
CA PHE A 171 1.67 -9.62 -7.89
C PHE A 171 1.15 -10.94 -7.33
N VAL A 172 1.05 -11.04 -6.02
CA VAL A 172 0.52 -12.23 -5.34
C VAL A 172 -0.89 -12.58 -5.83
N ARG A 173 -1.73 -11.57 -6.10
CA ARG A 173 -3.09 -11.76 -6.65
C ARG A 173 -3.15 -12.40 -8.05
N ASP A 174 -2.04 -12.41 -8.79
CA ASP A 174 -1.96 -13.02 -10.11
C ASP A 174 -1.57 -14.51 -10.03
N MET A 175 -1.46 -15.07 -8.82
CA MET A 175 -1.21 -16.50 -8.62
C MET A 175 -2.52 -17.30 -8.73
N PRO A 176 -2.50 -18.43 -9.47
CA PRO A 176 -3.67 -19.29 -9.55
C PRO A 176 -3.89 -20.04 -8.23
N ALA A 177 -5.15 -20.36 -7.93
CA ALA A 177 -5.48 -21.25 -6.83
C ALA A 177 -4.74 -22.59 -6.98
N ARG A 178 -4.07 -23.05 -5.92
CA ARG A 178 -3.39 -24.34 -5.89
C ARG A 178 -4.05 -25.30 -4.93
N ARG A 179 -3.96 -26.59 -5.26
CA ARG A 179 -4.46 -27.67 -4.41
C ARG A 179 -3.51 -27.84 -3.21
N ARG A 180 -3.99 -27.50 -2.02
CA ARG A 180 -3.37 -27.89 -0.75
C ARG A 180 -4.22 -28.95 -0.07
N VAL A 181 -3.64 -29.62 0.92
CA VAL A 181 -4.33 -30.52 1.85
C VAL A 181 -4.74 -29.69 3.09
N ALA A 182 -5.79 -30.07 3.81
CA ALA A 182 -6.00 -29.53 5.16
C ALA A 182 -4.78 -29.87 6.04
N ASP A 183 -4.42 -28.97 6.96
CA ASP A 183 -3.49 -29.31 8.02
C ASP A 183 -4.20 -30.14 9.11
N THR A 184 -3.47 -30.44 10.18
CA THR A 184 -3.98 -31.08 11.38
C THR A 184 -3.37 -30.44 12.61
N VAL A 185 -4.19 -29.81 13.44
CA VAL A 185 -3.74 -29.26 14.72
C VAL A 185 -3.67 -30.37 15.77
N LEU A 186 -2.46 -30.77 16.16
CA LEU A 186 -2.29 -31.66 17.29
C LEU A 186 -2.45 -30.91 18.60
N SER A 187 -3.18 -31.57 19.48
CA SER A 187 -3.32 -31.11 20.84
C SER A 187 -3.00 -32.24 21.81
N PRO A 188 -1.71 -32.46 22.14
CA PRO A 188 -1.30 -33.53 23.05
C PRO A 188 -1.92 -33.40 24.46
N SER A 189 -2.51 -32.24 24.79
CA SER A 189 -3.23 -31.93 26.04
C SER A 189 -4.42 -30.97 25.84
N ALA A 190 -5.14 -31.13 24.72
CA ALA A 190 -6.07 -30.18 24.08
C ALA A 190 -6.95 -29.32 24.98
N ILE A 191 -7.72 -29.93 25.88
CA ILE A 191 -8.79 -29.18 26.54
C ILE A 191 -8.20 -28.18 27.55
N ALA A 192 -7.25 -28.61 28.38
CA ALA A 192 -6.68 -27.74 29.40
C ALA A 192 -5.81 -26.60 28.83
N ARG A 193 -5.04 -26.85 27.76
CA ARG A 193 -4.22 -25.81 27.12
C ARG A 193 -5.07 -24.87 26.26
N ARG A 194 -6.06 -25.39 25.52
CA ARG A 194 -7.00 -24.57 24.75
C ARG A 194 -7.84 -23.68 25.68
N ASP A 195 -8.38 -24.23 26.77
CA ASP A 195 -9.20 -23.46 27.71
C ASP A 195 -8.36 -22.39 28.45
N ALA A 196 -7.08 -22.68 28.76
CA ALA A 196 -6.16 -21.71 29.33
C ALA A 196 -5.76 -20.60 28.34
N LEU A 197 -5.60 -20.93 27.05
CA LEU A 197 -5.35 -19.96 25.98
C LEU A 197 -6.60 -19.11 25.72
N ALA A 198 -7.77 -19.72 25.60
CA ALA A 198 -9.05 -19.04 25.43
C ALA A 198 -9.36 -18.09 26.61
N ALA A 199 -9.06 -18.50 27.84
CA ALA A 199 -9.18 -17.64 29.02
C ALA A 199 -8.18 -16.48 29.04
N ALA A 200 -6.96 -16.67 28.50
CA ALA A 200 -5.96 -15.60 28.37
C ALA A 200 -6.28 -14.61 27.23
N SER A 201 -6.89 -15.09 26.13
CA SER A 201 -7.39 -14.30 25.01
C SER A 201 -8.69 -13.54 25.31
N ALA A 202 -9.27 -13.71 26.51
CA ALA A 202 -10.42 -12.93 26.96
C ALA A 202 -10.10 -11.41 27.08
N ASN A 203 -8.82 -11.04 27.09
CA ASN A 203 -8.35 -9.66 26.96
C ASN A 203 -8.37 -9.23 25.49
N LYS A 204 -9.56 -9.01 24.96
CA LYS A 204 -9.78 -8.45 23.62
C LYS A 204 -9.09 -7.09 23.46
N GLY A 205 -8.40 -6.90 22.33
CA GLY A 205 -7.84 -5.61 21.94
C GLY A 205 -6.41 -5.35 22.43
N VAL A 206 -5.56 -6.39 22.45
CA VAL A 206 -4.18 -6.23 22.91
C VAL A 206 -3.39 -5.35 21.94
N SER A 207 -2.88 -4.22 22.45
CA SER A 207 -1.88 -3.42 21.75
C SER A 207 -0.51 -4.07 21.89
N ILE A 208 0.19 -4.27 20.78
CA ILE A 208 1.58 -4.72 20.78
C ILE A 208 2.45 -3.46 20.84
N SER A 209 3.09 -3.21 21.99
CA SER A 209 4.25 -2.30 22.04
C SER A 209 5.31 -2.86 21.11
N GLY A 210 6.01 -2.01 20.36
CA GLY A 210 6.95 -2.45 19.32
C GLY A 210 8.18 -3.20 19.82
N ASP A 211 8.18 -3.77 21.03
CA ASP A 211 9.21 -4.66 21.53
C ASP A 211 9.37 -5.88 20.62
N LEU A 212 10.61 -6.16 20.24
CA LEU A 212 10.95 -7.27 19.36
C LEU A 212 11.39 -8.48 20.19
N ARG A 213 10.70 -9.60 20.05
CA ARG A 213 11.10 -10.88 20.64
C ARG A 213 11.72 -11.78 19.59
N THR A 214 12.99 -12.13 19.79
CA THR A 214 13.72 -13.05 18.90
C THR A 214 13.72 -14.46 19.47
N TYR A 215 13.12 -15.40 18.76
CA TYR A 215 13.15 -16.83 19.08
C TYR A 215 14.17 -17.57 18.20
N ARG A 216 14.93 -18.46 18.83
CA ARG A 216 15.87 -19.35 18.15
C ARG A 216 15.10 -20.52 17.53
N LEU A 217 15.17 -20.62 16.21
CA LEU A 217 14.49 -21.63 15.40
C LEU A 217 15.44 -22.76 15.01
N ALA A 218 15.07 -23.99 15.35
CA ALA A 218 15.67 -25.21 14.82
C ALA A 218 14.78 -25.74 13.68
N LEU A 219 15.20 -25.54 12.43
CA LEU A 219 14.45 -25.92 11.24
C LEU A 219 15.11 -27.12 10.56
N ALA A 220 14.50 -28.30 10.72
CA ALA A 220 14.94 -29.54 10.09
C ALA A 220 14.33 -29.75 8.71
N THR A 221 14.96 -30.59 7.90
CA THR A 221 14.42 -31.02 6.59
C THR A 221 14.37 -32.54 6.51
N THR A 222 13.42 -33.12 5.77
CA THR A 222 13.60 -34.51 5.30
C THR A 222 14.69 -34.58 4.22
N GLY A 223 15.18 -35.78 3.95
CA GLY A 223 16.10 -36.04 2.85
C GLY A 223 15.48 -35.76 1.49
N GLU A 224 14.17 -36.03 1.35
CA GLU A 224 13.41 -35.75 0.14
C GLU A 224 13.28 -34.25 -0.11
N TYR A 225 13.10 -33.46 0.94
CA TYR A 225 13.11 -31.99 0.84
C TYR A 225 14.46 -31.49 0.32
N ALA A 226 15.56 -31.96 0.91
CA ALA A 226 16.90 -31.60 0.45
C ALA A 226 17.12 -31.98 -1.03
N GLN A 227 16.71 -33.18 -1.43
CA GLN A 227 16.81 -33.62 -2.83
C GLN A 227 15.91 -32.83 -3.78
N PHE A 228 14.72 -32.40 -3.33
CA PHE A 228 13.84 -31.57 -4.14
C PHE A 228 14.48 -30.22 -4.49
N HIS A 229 15.15 -29.59 -3.52
CA HIS A 229 15.76 -28.28 -3.68
C HIS A 229 17.13 -28.32 -4.37
N ASP A 230 17.81 -29.46 -4.32
CA ASP A 230 19.06 -29.69 -5.06
C ASP A 230 19.02 -30.99 -5.89
N PRO A 231 18.15 -31.06 -6.93
CA PRO A 231 17.85 -32.30 -7.63
C PRO A 231 18.98 -32.80 -8.54
N ASN A 232 20.00 -31.97 -8.77
CA ASN A 232 21.10 -32.27 -9.69
C ASN A 232 22.27 -32.96 -8.98
N ASN A 233 22.24 -33.05 -7.65
CA ASN A 233 23.30 -33.67 -6.85
C ASN A 233 22.79 -34.92 -6.15
N ALA A 234 23.51 -36.05 -6.34
CA ALA A 234 23.19 -37.31 -5.66
C ALA A 234 23.26 -37.20 -4.13
N THR A 235 24.07 -36.28 -3.62
CA THR A 235 24.05 -35.82 -2.22
C THR A 235 23.83 -34.31 -2.25
N PRO A 236 22.64 -33.83 -1.87
CA PRO A 236 22.32 -32.40 -1.84
C PRO A 236 23.39 -31.56 -1.12
N ASP A 237 23.75 -30.43 -1.73
CA ASP A 237 24.58 -29.42 -1.08
C ASP A 237 23.78 -28.70 0.01
N LYS A 238 24.26 -28.81 1.25
CA LYS A 238 23.64 -28.15 2.41
C LYS A 238 23.57 -26.64 2.24
N ALA A 239 24.49 -25.99 1.53
CA ALA A 239 24.41 -24.55 1.29
C ALA A 239 23.21 -24.16 0.40
N VAL A 240 22.86 -25.01 -0.58
CA VAL A 240 21.69 -24.79 -1.45
C VAL A 240 20.39 -24.97 -0.68
N VAL A 241 20.31 -26.03 0.14
CA VAL A 241 19.14 -26.30 0.98
C VAL A 241 19.00 -25.23 2.08
N LEU A 242 20.11 -24.85 2.73
CA LEU A 242 20.10 -23.79 3.75
C LEU A 242 19.64 -22.45 3.16
N ALA A 243 20.03 -22.12 1.91
CA ALA A 243 19.57 -20.90 1.25
C ALA A 243 18.05 -20.88 1.07
N GLU A 244 17.41 -22.04 0.85
CA GLU A 244 15.96 -22.13 0.87
C GLU A 244 15.37 -21.93 2.25
N LEU A 245 15.92 -22.58 3.27
CA LEU A 245 15.47 -22.41 4.65
C LEU A 245 15.57 -20.94 5.07
N VAL A 246 16.63 -20.24 4.65
CA VAL A 246 16.78 -18.81 4.86
C VAL A 246 15.69 -18.02 4.15
N ASN A 247 15.36 -18.32 2.88
CA ASN A 247 14.24 -17.68 2.18
C ASN A 247 12.91 -17.89 2.94
N VAL A 248 12.60 -19.14 3.33
CA VAL A 248 11.41 -19.48 4.14
C VAL A 248 11.34 -18.63 5.41
N VAL A 249 12.41 -18.63 6.21
CA VAL A 249 12.47 -17.90 7.48
C VAL A 249 12.41 -16.39 7.25
N ASN A 250 13.05 -15.86 6.21
CA ASN A 250 13.01 -14.44 5.85
C ASN A 250 11.58 -14.00 5.50
N ARG A 251 10.81 -14.85 4.81
CA ARG A 251 9.39 -14.60 4.48
C ARG A 251 8.51 -14.59 5.72
N VAL A 252 8.57 -15.65 6.53
CA VAL A 252 7.78 -15.79 7.76
C VAL A 252 8.10 -14.65 8.74
N THR A 253 9.39 -14.41 8.97
CA THR A 253 9.87 -13.33 9.84
C THR A 253 9.41 -11.95 9.34
N GLY A 254 9.31 -11.74 8.03
CA GLY A 254 8.79 -10.50 7.46
C GLY A 254 7.35 -10.19 7.80
N VAL A 255 6.52 -11.21 8.03
CA VAL A 255 5.15 -11.03 8.54
C VAL A 255 5.18 -10.89 10.05
N TYR A 256 5.82 -11.83 10.75
CA TYR A 256 5.81 -11.95 12.21
C TYR A 256 6.44 -10.74 12.91
N GLU A 257 7.49 -10.13 12.35
CA GLU A 257 8.09 -8.92 12.94
C GLU A 257 7.16 -7.71 12.81
N ARG A 258 6.52 -7.55 11.65
CA ARG A 258 5.65 -6.42 11.36
C ARG A 258 4.35 -6.49 12.15
N GLU A 259 3.85 -7.70 12.34
CA GLU A 259 2.54 -7.93 12.93
C GLU A 259 2.63 -8.25 14.42
N LEU A 260 3.52 -9.17 14.83
CA LEU A 260 3.52 -9.75 16.17
C LEU A 260 4.70 -9.27 17.05
N GLY A 261 5.61 -8.48 16.48
CA GLY A 261 6.89 -8.18 17.12
C GLY A 261 7.73 -9.43 17.39
N ILE A 262 7.69 -10.40 16.48
CA ILE A 262 8.39 -11.68 16.61
C ILE A 262 9.42 -11.85 15.47
N ARG A 263 10.67 -12.12 15.82
CA ARG A 263 11.73 -12.54 14.89
C ARG A 263 12.07 -14.01 15.09
N LEU A 264 12.19 -14.75 14.00
CA LEU A 264 12.73 -16.11 14.00
C LEU A 264 14.17 -16.07 13.49
N GLN A 265 15.09 -16.71 14.23
CA GLN A 265 16.50 -16.79 13.85
C GLN A 265 16.96 -18.24 13.87
N LEU A 266 17.50 -18.73 12.75
CA LEU A 266 18.08 -20.06 12.65
C LEU A 266 19.25 -20.22 13.62
N ILE A 267 19.23 -21.32 14.38
CA ILE A 267 20.25 -21.63 15.39
C ILE A 267 21.63 -21.87 14.78
N ASP A 268 22.66 -21.80 15.62
CA ASP A 268 24.06 -21.87 15.16
C ASP A 268 24.36 -23.16 14.41
N ASN A 269 23.83 -24.31 14.82
CA ASN A 269 24.07 -25.62 14.19
C ASN A 269 22.91 -26.11 13.30
N ASN A 270 22.12 -25.21 12.69
CA ASN A 270 20.97 -25.63 11.89
C ASN A 270 21.35 -26.47 10.66
N ASP A 271 22.57 -26.34 10.15
CA ASP A 271 23.13 -27.15 9.08
C ASP A 271 23.23 -28.65 9.46
N GLU A 272 23.26 -29.00 10.74
CA GLU A 272 23.21 -30.40 11.22
C GLU A 272 21.80 -31.02 11.12
N LEU A 273 20.78 -30.18 10.94
CA LEU A 273 19.38 -30.56 10.80
C LEU A 273 18.94 -30.68 9.32
N ILE A 274 19.86 -30.44 8.39
CA ILE A 274 19.66 -30.69 6.96
C ILE A 274 20.06 -32.13 6.68
N PHE A 275 19.06 -32.98 6.50
CA PHE A 275 19.25 -34.36 6.10
C PHE A 275 19.32 -34.44 4.59
N THR A 276 20.34 -35.11 4.06
CA THR A 276 20.61 -35.18 2.61
C THR A 276 20.30 -36.56 2.01
N ASN A 277 19.99 -37.54 2.86
CA ASN A 277 19.68 -38.92 2.45
C ASN A 277 18.32 -39.35 3.03
N PRO A 278 17.28 -39.50 2.18
CA PRO A 278 15.95 -39.98 2.56
C PRO A 278 15.94 -41.28 3.36
N LEU A 279 16.92 -42.17 3.13
CA LEU A 279 16.96 -43.48 3.78
C LEU A 279 17.57 -43.44 5.18
N LEU A 280 18.22 -42.34 5.55
CA LEU A 280 18.97 -42.22 6.81
C LEU A 280 18.46 -41.08 7.69
N ASP A 281 17.46 -40.34 7.24
CA ASP A 281 16.81 -39.35 8.07
C ASP A 281 15.80 -40.01 9.05
N PRO A 282 15.46 -39.34 10.15
CA PRO A 282 14.61 -39.91 11.21
C PRO A 282 13.11 -39.71 10.94
N TYR A 283 12.74 -39.26 9.75
CA TYR A 283 11.38 -38.84 9.42
C TYR A 283 10.72 -39.80 8.42
N VAL A 284 9.39 -39.92 8.54
CA VAL A 284 8.58 -40.59 7.53
C VAL A 284 7.94 -39.51 6.68
N ASN A 285 8.51 -39.21 5.51
CA ASN A 285 8.20 -38.02 4.71
C ASN A 285 6.70 -37.82 4.41
N GLU A 286 5.93 -38.90 4.27
CA GLU A 286 4.49 -38.83 3.94
C GLU A 286 3.56 -38.84 5.16
N ASP A 287 4.10 -38.90 6.38
CA ASP A 287 3.32 -39.00 7.63
C ASP A 287 3.64 -37.82 8.56
N GLY A 288 2.85 -36.75 8.43
CA GLY A 288 2.96 -35.55 9.26
C GLY A 288 2.78 -35.83 10.75
N THR A 289 1.93 -36.80 11.13
CA THR A 289 1.68 -37.14 12.55
C THR A 289 2.88 -37.86 13.18
N SER A 290 3.53 -38.75 12.42
CA SER A 290 4.78 -39.38 12.85
C SER A 290 5.91 -38.35 12.95
N MET A 291 6.05 -37.48 11.95
CA MET A 291 7.08 -36.44 11.93
C MET A 291 6.95 -35.47 13.11
N VAL A 292 5.76 -34.93 13.37
CA VAL A 292 5.54 -33.94 14.44
C VAL A 292 5.82 -34.53 15.83
N THR A 293 5.49 -35.82 16.04
CA THR A 293 5.72 -36.52 17.31
C THR A 293 7.21 -36.83 17.52
N THR A 294 7.95 -37.07 16.45
CA THR A 294 9.37 -37.44 16.50
C THR A 294 10.30 -36.22 16.52
N ASN A 295 9.88 -35.09 15.91
CA ASN A 295 10.75 -33.94 15.63
C ASN A 295 11.43 -33.39 16.89
N THR A 296 10.69 -33.13 17.97
CA THR A 296 11.27 -32.62 19.22
C THR A 296 12.41 -33.49 19.75
N ALA A 297 12.23 -34.82 19.76
CA ALA A 297 13.28 -35.74 20.22
C ALA A 297 14.49 -35.72 19.29
N THR A 298 14.27 -35.68 17.97
CA THR A 298 15.34 -35.56 16.97
C THR A 298 16.15 -34.28 17.17
N LEU A 299 15.49 -33.13 17.33
CA LEU A 299 16.14 -31.85 17.54
C LEU A 299 16.95 -31.85 18.84
N ASN A 300 16.36 -32.31 19.94
CA ASN A 300 17.03 -32.42 21.23
C ASN A 300 18.29 -33.30 21.17
N MET A 301 18.23 -34.41 20.44
CA MET A 301 19.38 -35.31 20.28
C MET A 301 20.52 -34.68 19.48
N ARG A 302 20.20 -33.89 18.43
CA ARG A 302 21.19 -33.36 17.50
C ARG A 302 21.83 -32.07 17.99
N VAL A 303 21.02 -31.09 18.38
CA VAL A 303 21.50 -29.74 18.71
C VAL A 303 21.38 -29.41 20.19
N GLY A 304 20.70 -30.26 20.97
CA GLY A 304 20.46 -30.05 22.39
C GLY A 304 19.23 -29.18 22.65
N GLU A 305 18.47 -29.53 23.70
CA GLU A 305 17.23 -28.83 24.06
C GLU A 305 17.45 -27.33 24.32
N ALA A 306 18.55 -26.96 24.97
CA ALA A 306 18.82 -25.56 25.31
C ALA A 306 19.16 -24.69 24.09
N ALA A 307 19.45 -25.28 22.92
CA ALA A 307 19.92 -24.55 21.74
C ALA A 307 18.81 -23.75 21.04
N TYR A 308 17.56 -24.14 21.20
CA TYR A 308 16.44 -23.59 20.44
C TYR A 308 15.18 -23.36 21.28
N ASP A 309 14.30 -22.52 20.77
CA ASP A 309 13.07 -22.04 21.41
C ASP A 309 11.81 -22.58 20.71
N ILE A 310 11.89 -22.73 19.39
CA ILE A 310 10.89 -23.33 18.50
C ILE A 310 11.60 -24.26 17.53
N GLY A 311 11.02 -25.43 17.26
CA GLY A 311 11.49 -26.40 16.30
C GLY A 311 10.42 -26.75 15.28
N HIS A 312 10.82 -26.97 14.03
CA HIS A 312 9.91 -27.28 12.93
C HIS A 312 10.63 -28.16 11.91
N VAL A 313 9.90 -29.02 11.19
CA VAL A 313 10.46 -29.82 10.08
C VAL A 313 9.72 -29.54 8.78
N VAL A 314 10.47 -29.39 7.69
CA VAL A 314 9.92 -29.27 6.34
C VAL A 314 10.18 -30.52 5.50
N SER A 315 9.18 -30.92 4.72
CA SER A 315 9.16 -32.17 3.95
C SER A 315 8.55 -31.97 2.56
N THR A 316 8.59 -33.01 1.72
CA THR A 316 7.86 -33.02 0.43
C THR A 316 6.48 -33.70 0.53
N GLY A 317 6.08 -34.13 1.73
CA GLY A 317 4.84 -34.87 1.97
C GLY A 317 4.33 -34.70 3.40
N GLY A 318 3.20 -35.32 3.74
CA GLY A 318 2.68 -35.33 5.11
C GLY A 318 1.85 -34.12 5.55
N GLY A 319 1.67 -33.09 4.70
CA GLY A 319 0.78 -31.96 4.97
C GLY A 319 1.29 -31.01 6.06
N GLY A 320 0.39 -30.19 6.61
CA GLY A 320 0.66 -29.35 7.77
C GLY A 320 0.23 -30.06 9.05
N VAL A 321 1.09 -30.12 10.06
CA VAL A 321 0.74 -30.65 11.38
C VAL A 321 1.49 -29.91 12.47
N ALA A 322 0.78 -29.26 13.39
CA ALA A 322 1.40 -28.46 14.45
C ALA A 322 0.76 -28.67 15.82
N GLY A 323 1.59 -28.62 16.86
CA GLY A 323 1.12 -28.54 18.24
C GLY A 323 0.60 -27.13 18.55
N LEU A 324 -0.56 -27.02 19.18
CA LEU A 324 -1.12 -25.73 19.58
C LEU A 324 -0.40 -25.16 20.83
N GLY A 325 0.25 -23.99 20.69
CA GLY A 325 0.90 -23.28 21.79
C GLY A 325 2.02 -24.12 22.44
N VAL A 326 3.05 -24.43 21.65
CA VAL A 326 4.16 -25.31 22.08
C VAL A 326 5.52 -24.62 22.15
N VAL A 327 5.68 -23.42 21.59
CA VAL A 327 6.95 -22.67 21.67
C VAL A 327 7.39 -22.49 23.11
N CYS A 328 8.68 -22.65 23.41
CA CYS A 328 9.27 -22.67 24.76
C CYS A 328 8.86 -23.84 25.68
N SER A 329 7.98 -24.75 25.24
CA SER A 329 7.58 -25.91 26.05
C SER A 329 8.47 -27.14 25.80
N SER A 330 8.20 -28.24 26.51
CA SER A 330 8.84 -29.54 26.25
C SER A 330 8.56 -30.07 24.85
N ASP A 331 7.44 -29.67 24.23
CA ASP A 331 7.00 -30.11 22.90
C ASP A 331 7.34 -29.07 21.81
N LYS A 332 8.26 -28.15 22.08
CA LYS A 332 8.58 -27.00 21.21
C LYS A 332 9.02 -27.34 19.78
N GLY A 333 9.32 -28.60 19.47
CA GLY A 333 9.58 -29.09 18.11
C GLY A 333 8.35 -29.62 17.37
N ALA A 334 7.15 -29.60 17.97
CA ALA A 334 5.94 -30.15 17.36
C ALA A 334 5.39 -29.22 16.26
N GLY A 335 6.03 -29.21 15.10
CA GLY A 335 5.58 -28.54 13.88
C GLY A 335 6.16 -29.19 12.63
N VAL A 336 5.30 -29.40 11.63
CA VAL A 336 5.61 -30.03 10.34
C VAL A 336 4.93 -29.25 9.24
N THR A 337 5.65 -28.98 8.15
CA THR A 337 5.05 -28.49 6.92
C THR A 337 5.57 -29.27 5.72
N GLY A 338 4.66 -29.87 4.95
CA GLY A 338 5.00 -30.68 3.79
C GLY A 338 4.10 -30.49 2.59
N LEU A 339 4.71 -30.28 1.42
CA LEU A 339 4.04 -30.23 0.12
C LEU A 339 4.92 -30.88 -0.94
N SER A 340 4.33 -31.54 -1.94
CA SER A 340 5.08 -32.18 -3.04
C SER A 340 5.89 -31.21 -3.90
N ALA A 341 5.54 -29.93 -3.87
CA ALA A 341 6.31 -28.85 -4.45
C ALA A 341 6.44 -27.71 -3.42
N PRO A 342 7.37 -27.82 -2.45
CA PRO A 342 7.47 -26.90 -1.33
C PRO A 342 8.19 -25.60 -1.73
N VAL A 343 7.55 -24.79 -2.57
CA VAL A 343 8.09 -23.53 -3.11
C VAL A 343 7.02 -22.46 -3.23
N GLY A 344 7.47 -21.20 -3.17
CA GLY A 344 6.63 -20.02 -3.37
C GLY A 344 5.67 -19.76 -2.21
N ASP A 345 4.86 -18.71 -2.36
CA ASP A 345 3.86 -18.30 -1.37
C ASP A 345 3.06 -19.46 -0.81
N PRO A 346 2.63 -20.42 -1.66
CA PRO A 346 1.78 -21.42 -1.14
C PRO A 346 2.50 -22.22 -0.03
N PHE A 347 3.75 -22.58 -0.23
CA PHE A 347 4.48 -23.24 0.83
C PHE A 347 4.77 -22.30 2.01
N TYR A 348 5.24 -21.08 1.76
CA TYR A 348 5.78 -20.21 2.82
C TYR A 348 4.72 -19.56 3.72
N ILE A 349 3.64 -19.02 3.15
CA ILE A 349 2.63 -18.24 3.89
C ILE A 349 1.48 -19.13 4.33
N ASP A 350 0.64 -19.64 3.42
CA ASP A 350 -0.55 -20.36 3.90
C ASP A 350 -0.24 -21.72 4.53
N TYR A 351 1.02 -22.19 4.53
CA TYR A 351 1.46 -23.41 5.21
C TYR A 351 2.51 -23.13 6.30
N VAL A 352 3.77 -22.80 5.99
CA VAL A 352 4.80 -22.65 7.06
C VAL A 352 4.40 -21.58 8.09
N ALA A 353 3.97 -20.39 7.64
CA ALA A 353 3.54 -19.34 8.55
C ALA A 353 2.26 -19.70 9.33
N HIS A 354 1.38 -20.51 8.74
CA HIS A 354 0.16 -21.05 9.34
C HIS A 354 0.48 -22.05 10.46
N GLU A 355 1.28 -23.08 10.16
CA GLU A 355 1.69 -24.09 11.13
C GLU A 355 2.49 -23.49 12.29
N MET A 356 3.38 -22.55 12.00
CA MET A 356 4.07 -21.81 13.06
C MET A 356 3.08 -20.97 13.87
N GLY A 357 2.00 -20.47 13.27
CA GLY A 357 0.93 -19.75 13.98
C GLY A 357 0.26 -20.63 15.03
N HIS A 358 -0.02 -21.90 14.71
CA HIS A 358 -0.46 -22.90 15.70
C HIS A 358 0.59 -23.13 16.79
N GLN A 359 1.88 -23.26 16.44
CA GLN A 359 2.94 -23.40 17.44
C GLN A 359 2.99 -22.23 18.42
N PHE A 360 2.62 -21.03 17.95
CA PHE A 360 2.45 -19.81 18.76
C PHE A 360 1.07 -19.66 19.41
N GLY A 361 0.14 -20.58 19.19
CA GLY A 361 -1.11 -20.67 19.93
C GLY A 361 -2.36 -20.19 19.20
N ALA A 362 -2.27 -19.78 17.93
CA ALA A 362 -3.46 -19.37 17.17
C ALA A 362 -4.30 -20.58 16.75
N ASN A 363 -5.62 -20.40 16.74
CA ASN A 363 -6.59 -21.31 16.14
C ASN A 363 -7.01 -20.84 14.74
N HIS A 364 -7.73 -21.71 14.03
CA HIS A 364 -8.29 -21.39 12.73
C HIS A 364 -9.34 -20.27 12.78
N THR A 365 -9.37 -19.42 11.74
CA THR A 365 -10.25 -18.24 11.71
C THR A 365 -11.46 -18.33 10.78
N PHE A 366 -11.57 -19.40 9.99
CA PHE A 366 -12.60 -19.56 8.97
C PHE A 366 -13.93 -20.10 9.52
N ASN A 367 -15.03 -19.79 8.82
CA ASN A 367 -16.39 -20.22 9.15
C ASN A 367 -17.07 -20.93 7.98
N SER A 368 -16.63 -22.16 7.71
CA SER A 368 -17.24 -23.10 6.77
C SER A 368 -17.03 -24.53 7.26
N GLU A 369 -17.77 -25.47 6.70
CA GLU A 369 -17.57 -26.92 6.85
C GLU A 369 -17.43 -27.63 5.49
N ALA A 370 -17.34 -26.86 4.40
CA ALA A 370 -17.19 -27.40 3.05
C ALA A 370 -15.72 -27.76 2.74
N GLY A 371 -15.51 -28.83 1.97
CA GLY A 371 -14.17 -29.25 1.56
C GLY A 371 -13.24 -29.49 2.75
N ALA A 372 -12.07 -28.85 2.73
CA ALA A 372 -11.07 -28.96 3.81
C ALA A 372 -11.52 -28.31 5.13
N CYS A 373 -12.45 -27.36 5.10
CA CYS A 373 -12.95 -26.68 6.31
C CYS A 373 -13.79 -27.62 7.22
N GLY A 374 -14.30 -28.73 6.67
CA GLY A 374 -15.06 -29.73 7.43
C GLY A 374 -14.19 -30.66 8.29
N GLY A 375 -14.77 -31.73 8.82
CA GLY A 375 -14.01 -32.80 9.48
C GLY A 375 -13.39 -32.46 10.84
N GLY A 376 -13.81 -31.36 11.46
CA GLY A 376 -13.31 -30.90 12.75
C GLY A 376 -12.23 -29.81 12.68
N ASN A 377 -11.88 -29.35 11.48
CA ASN A 377 -10.89 -28.27 11.31
C ASN A 377 -11.43 -26.90 11.71
N ARG A 378 -12.74 -26.66 11.56
CA ARG A 378 -13.36 -25.41 12.01
C ARG A 378 -13.27 -25.26 13.54
N ASN A 379 -12.71 -24.14 14.02
CA ASN A 379 -12.78 -23.76 15.42
C ASN A 379 -13.88 -22.70 15.65
N ALA A 380 -14.95 -23.08 16.36
CA ALA A 380 -16.11 -22.23 16.58
C ALA A 380 -15.82 -20.94 17.38
N ASP A 381 -14.82 -20.96 18.25
CA ASP A 381 -14.51 -19.85 19.16
C ASP A 381 -13.69 -18.74 18.47
N THR A 382 -13.16 -19.03 17.28
CA THR A 382 -12.34 -18.11 16.47
C THR A 382 -12.79 -17.99 15.01
N ALA A 383 -13.91 -18.61 14.63
CA ALA A 383 -14.49 -18.63 13.28
C ALA A 383 -15.12 -17.28 12.87
N TYR A 384 -14.32 -16.22 12.80
CA TYR A 384 -14.72 -14.86 12.47
C TYR A 384 -14.77 -14.56 10.97
N GLU A 385 -14.06 -15.32 10.14
CA GLU A 385 -14.01 -15.07 8.70
C GLU A 385 -15.02 -15.93 7.94
N PRO A 386 -15.82 -15.35 7.02
CA PRO A 386 -16.80 -16.12 6.25
C PRO A 386 -16.12 -17.11 5.28
N GLY A 387 -16.78 -18.26 5.05
CA GLY A 387 -16.34 -19.25 4.06
C GLY A 387 -14.97 -19.84 4.41
N SER A 388 -14.09 -19.94 3.42
CA SER A 388 -12.70 -20.36 3.60
C SER A 388 -11.83 -19.40 4.43
N GLY A 389 -12.32 -18.18 4.68
CA GLY A 389 -11.51 -17.07 5.15
C GLY A 389 -10.42 -16.63 4.15
N SER A 390 -9.61 -15.65 4.58
CA SER A 390 -8.61 -14.97 3.75
C SER A 390 -7.28 -14.67 4.45
N THR A 391 -7.20 -14.79 5.78
CA THR A 391 -5.96 -14.53 6.52
C THR A 391 -5.07 -15.76 6.67
N ILE A 392 -3.88 -15.59 7.28
CA ILE A 392 -2.90 -16.69 7.45
C ILE A 392 -3.49 -17.90 8.16
N MET A 393 -4.28 -17.72 9.23
CA MET A 393 -4.89 -18.83 9.99
C MET A 393 -6.21 -19.33 9.38
N ALA A 394 -6.55 -18.89 8.18
CA ALA A 394 -7.70 -19.38 7.43
C ALA A 394 -7.31 -20.48 6.43
N TYR A 395 -8.31 -21.04 5.75
CA TYR A 395 -8.16 -22.10 4.74
C TYR A 395 -8.40 -21.57 3.33
N ALA A 396 -7.88 -20.38 3.04
CA ALA A 396 -8.05 -19.73 1.76
C ALA A 396 -7.72 -20.70 0.60
N GLY A 397 -8.71 -20.94 -0.26
CA GLY A 397 -8.56 -21.75 -1.48
C GLY A 397 -8.82 -23.25 -1.33
N ILE A 398 -9.08 -23.78 -0.13
CA ILE A 398 -9.24 -25.25 0.07
C ILE A 398 -10.60 -25.72 0.63
N CYS A 399 -11.58 -24.84 0.80
CA CYS A 399 -12.92 -25.16 1.29
C CYS A 399 -13.97 -25.39 0.18
N GLY A 400 -13.52 -25.69 -1.03
CA GLY A 400 -14.39 -26.06 -2.15
C GLY A 400 -15.26 -24.90 -2.62
N VAL A 401 -16.58 -25.08 -2.60
CA VAL A 401 -17.54 -24.05 -3.07
C VAL A 401 -17.59 -22.81 -2.18
N ASP A 402 -17.07 -22.91 -0.95
CA ASP A 402 -17.03 -21.81 0.02
C ASP A 402 -15.72 -20.99 -0.03
N ASN A 403 -14.89 -21.23 -1.04
CA ASN A 403 -13.66 -20.47 -1.26
C ASN A 403 -13.94 -19.01 -1.59
N ILE A 404 -13.60 -18.11 -0.66
CA ILE A 404 -13.70 -16.66 -0.89
C ILE A 404 -12.39 -16.07 -1.41
N ALA A 405 -11.25 -16.71 -1.15
CA ALA A 405 -9.94 -16.33 -1.65
C ALA A 405 -9.22 -17.57 -2.19
N ASN A 406 -8.25 -17.37 -3.08
CA ASN A 406 -7.47 -18.47 -3.66
C ASN A 406 -6.24 -18.86 -2.83
N GLN A 407 -5.78 -17.94 -1.98
CA GLN A 407 -4.62 -18.03 -1.10
C GLN A 407 -4.76 -16.99 0.01
N SER A 408 -4.00 -17.14 1.08
CA SER A 408 -4.06 -16.21 2.19
C SER A 408 -3.38 -14.91 1.83
N ASP A 409 -3.97 -13.80 2.27
CA ASP A 409 -3.23 -12.56 2.37
C ASP A 409 -2.23 -12.69 3.54
N ALA A 410 -1.01 -12.17 3.36
CA ALA A 410 0.09 -12.30 4.32
C ALA A 410 -0.07 -11.40 5.56
N PHE A 411 -1.20 -11.54 6.25
CA PHE A 411 -1.50 -10.96 7.55
C PHE A 411 -2.39 -11.87 8.42
N PHE A 412 -2.34 -11.68 9.74
CA PHE A 412 -3.17 -12.36 10.72
C PHE A 412 -4.51 -11.65 10.94
N HIS A 413 -5.59 -12.42 11.13
CA HIS A 413 -6.84 -11.85 11.66
C HIS A 413 -6.64 -11.40 13.11
N SER A 414 -7.38 -10.38 13.56
CA SER A 414 -7.33 -9.89 14.95
C SER A 414 -7.55 -10.94 16.03
N ALA A 415 -8.28 -12.02 15.74
CA ALA A 415 -8.42 -13.15 16.66
C ALA A 415 -7.09 -13.91 16.85
N SER A 416 -6.36 -14.19 15.77
CA SER A 416 -5.05 -14.84 15.83
C SER A 416 -4.02 -13.95 16.54
N PHE A 417 -4.13 -12.63 16.35
CA PHE A 417 -3.35 -11.66 17.12
C PHE A 417 -3.58 -11.81 18.63
N ASP A 418 -4.83 -11.77 19.07
CA ASP A 418 -5.17 -11.88 20.49
C ASP A 418 -4.58 -13.18 21.09
N GLU A 419 -4.69 -14.32 20.39
CA GLU A 419 -4.18 -15.61 20.85
C GLU A 419 -2.65 -15.69 20.89
N ILE A 420 -1.96 -15.29 19.82
CA ILE A 420 -0.49 -15.36 19.75
C ILE A 420 0.14 -14.38 20.75
N VAL A 421 -0.42 -13.18 20.87
CA VAL A 421 0.10 -12.18 21.81
C VAL A 421 -0.13 -12.63 23.24
N ALA A 422 -1.31 -13.15 23.57
CA ALA A 422 -1.56 -13.73 24.90
C ALA A 422 -0.55 -14.83 25.22
N TYR A 423 -0.30 -15.75 24.28
CA TYR A 423 0.65 -16.84 24.49
C TYR A 423 2.09 -16.35 24.70
N THR A 424 2.58 -15.47 23.82
CA THR A 424 3.97 -15.02 23.81
C THR A 424 4.31 -13.97 24.86
N ARG A 425 3.31 -13.30 25.45
CA ARG A 425 3.51 -12.26 26.45
C ARG A 425 3.12 -12.67 27.86
N THR A 426 2.17 -13.60 28.02
CA THR A 426 1.64 -13.96 29.35
C THR A 426 1.71 -15.44 29.70
N ASN A 427 1.95 -16.32 28.72
CA ASN A 427 1.97 -17.77 28.92
C ASN A 427 3.39 -18.36 28.68
N THR A 428 3.48 -19.67 28.43
CA THR A 428 4.72 -20.42 28.26
C THR A 428 5.58 -19.86 27.15
N GLY A 429 5.00 -19.31 26.07
CA GLY A 429 5.74 -18.63 25.01
C GLY A 429 6.57 -17.42 25.49
N ASN A 430 6.30 -16.88 26.67
CA ASN A 430 7.07 -15.79 27.28
C ASN A 430 8.32 -16.30 28.04
N SER A 431 8.46 -17.60 28.31
CA SER A 431 9.55 -18.13 29.14
C SER A 431 10.88 -18.28 28.39
N CYS A 432 10.91 -18.03 27.09
CA CYS A 432 12.11 -18.05 26.26
C CYS A 432 12.06 -16.94 25.19
N GLY A 433 13.06 -16.95 24.30
CA GLY A 433 13.30 -15.85 23.36
C GLY A 433 13.93 -14.64 24.03
N VAL A 434 14.69 -13.86 23.25
CA VAL A 434 15.35 -12.64 23.71
C VAL A 434 14.46 -11.45 23.39
N LEU A 435 14.06 -10.71 24.42
CA LEU A 435 13.30 -9.46 24.25
C LEU A 435 14.26 -8.29 24.07
N THR A 436 14.07 -7.54 22.99
CA THR A 436 14.79 -6.30 22.71
C THR A 436 13.79 -5.16 22.71
N THR A 437 14.00 -4.18 23.59
CA THR A 437 13.23 -2.95 23.59
C THR A 437 13.65 -2.09 22.41
N THR A 438 12.67 -1.63 21.64
CA THR A 438 12.88 -0.91 20.38
C THR A 438 12.66 0.58 20.49
N GLY A 439 11.93 1.00 21.53
CA GLY A 439 11.48 2.37 21.71
C GLY A 439 10.24 2.74 20.89
N ASN A 440 9.73 1.85 20.03
CA ASN A 440 8.48 2.05 19.30
C ASN A 440 7.26 1.86 20.21
N ARG A 441 6.30 2.79 20.14
CA ARG A 441 5.06 2.73 20.91
C ARG A 441 3.93 2.26 20.02
N ALA A 442 3.06 1.43 20.58
CA ALA A 442 1.91 0.94 19.84
C ALA A 442 1.02 2.11 19.36
N PRO A 443 0.47 2.04 18.15
CA PRO A 443 -0.50 3.03 17.69
C PRO A 443 -1.79 2.93 18.50
N VAL A 444 -2.48 4.07 18.65
CA VAL A 444 -3.79 4.15 19.30
C VAL A 444 -4.88 4.14 18.23
N ALA A 445 -5.81 3.21 18.34
CA ALA A 445 -6.96 3.08 17.45
C ALA A 445 -8.22 3.69 18.09
N ASP A 446 -9.01 4.39 17.28
CA ASP A 446 -10.35 4.86 17.61
C ASP A 446 -11.31 4.41 16.50
N ALA A 447 -12.26 3.55 16.85
CA ALA A 447 -13.26 3.01 15.92
C ALA A 447 -14.45 3.97 15.68
N GLY A 448 -14.48 5.12 16.36
CA GLY A 448 -15.56 6.09 16.31
C GLY A 448 -16.82 5.65 17.07
N PRO A 449 -17.95 6.37 16.90
CA PRO A 449 -19.17 6.10 17.66
C PRO A 449 -19.77 4.71 17.41
N SER A 450 -20.05 4.00 18.50
CA SER A 450 -20.68 2.67 18.50
C SER A 450 -22.20 2.75 18.67
N GLY A 451 -22.91 1.72 18.24
CA GLY A 451 -24.36 1.55 18.47
C GLY A 451 -25.29 2.27 17.48
N LEU A 452 -24.75 2.85 16.40
CA LEU A 452 -25.57 3.43 15.33
C LEU A 452 -26.37 2.34 14.62
N THR A 453 -27.62 2.65 14.27
CA THR A 453 -28.52 1.70 13.62
C THR A 453 -28.61 1.95 12.12
N ILE A 454 -28.44 0.90 11.32
CA ILE A 454 -28.61 0.90 9.87
C ILE A 454 -29.85 0.09 9.46
N PRO A 455 -30.53 0.49 8.36
CA PRO A 455 -31.56 -0.34 7.75
C PRO A 455 -30.97 -1.65 7.21
N LYS A 456 -31.74 -2.75 7.26
CA LYS A 456 -31.32 -4.03 6.64
C LYS A 456 -31.09 -3.88 5.14
N GLN A 457 -30.31 -4.78 4.56
CA GLN A 457 -30.00 -4.89 3.14
C GLN A 457 -29.53 -3.57 2.51
N THR A 458 -28.77 -2.77 3.26
CA THR A 458 -28.30 -1.45 2.84
C THR A 458 -26.78 -1.32 3.04
N PRO A 459 -26.02 -0.89 2.03
CA PRO A 459 -24.59 -0.61 2.17
C PRO A 459 -24.28 0.43 3.25
N PHE A 460 -23.12 0.30 3.88
CA PHE A 460 -22.66 1.24 4.89
C PHE A 460 -21.15 1.41 4.85
N GLU A 461 -20.67 2.50 5.45
CA GLU A 461 -19.25 2.79 5.62
C GLU A 461 -18.90 2.92 7.10
N LEU A 462 -17.75 2.34 7.47
CA LEU A 462 -17.11 2.55 8.76
C LEU A 462 -15.85 3.35 8.55
N THR A 463 -15.68 4.39 9.35
CA THR A 463 -14.49 5.24 9.40
C THR A 463 -14.00 5.28 10.83
N GLY A 464 -12.73 4.94 11.03
CA GLY A 464 -12.02 5.09 12.29
C GLY A 464 -10.97 6.20 12.21
N SER A 465 -10.13 6.30 13.23
CA SER A 465 -8.92 7.11 13.20
C SER A 465 -7.82 6.45 14.01
N GLY A 466 -6.56 6.71 13.65
CA GLY A 466 -5.41 6.23 14.39
C GLY A 466 -4.44 7.36 14.67
N THR A 467 -3.76 7.27 15.81
CA THR A 467 -2.64 8.15 16.12
C THR A 467 -1.43 7.32 16.48
N ASP A 468 -0.26 7.79 16.10
CA ASP A 468 1.01 7.19 16.43
C ASP A 468 1.86 8.21 17.16
N ALA A 469 2.43 7.81 18.30
CA ALA A 469 3.17 8.74 19.14
C ALA A 469 4.59 9.01 18.61
N ASP A 470 5.08 8.14 17.72
CA ASP A 470 6.40 8.20 17.09
C ASP A 470 6.37 8.88 15.71
N GLY A 471 5.18 9.10 15.15
CA GLY A 471 4.95 9.75 13.86
C GLY A 471 5.02 8.80 12.68
N ASP A 472 4.87 7.49 12.93
CA ASP A 472 4.90 6.44 11.92
C ASP A 472 3.68 6.48 10.99
N VAL A 473 3.86 5.98 9.77
CA VAL A 473 2.80 6.00 8.74
C VAL A 473 1.84 4.84 8.95
N LEU A 474 0.64 5.15 9.42
CA LEU A 474 -0.37 4.17 9.77
C LEU A 474 -1.03 3.49 8.58
N ARG A 475 -1.32 2.19 8.73
CA ARG A 475 -2.26 1.42 7.92
C ARG A 475 -3.43 0.95 8.76
N TYR A 476 -4.58 0.84 8.11
CA TYR A 476 -5.87 0.63 8.73
C TYR A 476 -6.58 -0.58 8.13
N GLN A 477 -7.33 -1.28 8.96
CA GLN A 477 -8.14 -2.41 8.56
C GLN A 477 -9.40 -2.46 9.40
N TRP A 478 -10.51 -2.81 8.77
CA TRP A 478 -11.75 -3.13 9.45
C TRP A 478 -12.04 -4.61 9.24
N GLU A 479 -12.23 -5.35 10.32
CA GLU A 479 -12.56 -6.77 10.31
C GLU A 479 -13.92 -6.98 10.99
N GLN A 480 -14.74 -7.88 10.47
CA GLN A 480 -15.92 -8.30 11.21
C GLN A 480 -15.49 -9.21 12.36
N PHE A 481 -16.10 -9.04 13.52
CA PHE A 481 -15.74 -9.70 14.76
C PHE A 481 -16.96 -10.39 15.40
N ASP A 482 -17.81 -10.96 14.55
CA ASP A 482 -18.96 -11.78 14.91
C ASP A 482 -18.62 -13.28 14.76
N LEU A 483 -18.93 -14.06 15.80
CA LEU A 483 -19.00 -15.52 15.70
C LEU A 483 -20.42 -15.94 15.33
N GLY A 484 -20.57 -17.12 14.75
CA GLY A 484 -21.88 -17.68 14.46
C GLY A 484 -21.84 -19.13 14.04
N ALA A 485 -22.99 -19.64 13.60
CA ALA A 485 -23.08 -20.98 13.02
C ALA A 485 -22.21 -21.08 11.75
N ALA A 486 -21.68 -22.28 11.48
CA ALA A 486 -21.05 -22.58 10.20
C ALA A 486 -22.08 -22.45 9.07
N GLY A 487 -21.66 -21.98 7.90
CA GLY A 487 -22.57 -21.84 6.77
C GLY A 487 -21.88 -21.36 5.50
N ALA A 488 -22.60 -21.48 4.38
CA ALA A 488 -22.10 -21.05 3.08
C ALA A 488 -22.01 -19.51 3.01
N PRO A 489 -20.91 -18.93 2.51
CA PRO A 489 -20.70 -17.49 2.50
C PRO A 489 -21.59 -16.72 1.52
N ASN A 490 -22.38 -17.39 0.68
CA ASN A 490 -23.41 -16.78 -0.18
C ASN A 490 -24.81 -16.78 0.45
N ALA A 491 -25.04 -17.61 1.47
CA ALA A 491 -26.29 -17.70 2.21
C ALA A 491 -25.97 -17.95 3.70
N PRO A 492 -25.28 -16.99 4.35
CA PRO A 492 -24.85 -17.15 5.73
C PRO A 492 -26.06 -17.22 6.67
N ASP A 493 -25.93 -18.00 7.74
CA ASP A 493 -26.89 -17.98 8.85
C ASP A 493 -27.01 -16.57 9.45
N ALA A 494 -28.14 -16.30 10.10
CA ALA A 494 -28.44 -15.02 10.76
C ALA A 494 -27.33 -14.56 11.73
N THR A 495 -26.60 -15.50 12.33
CA THR A 495 -25.50 -15.23 13.28
C THR A 495 -24.11 -15.27 12.63
N ALA A 496 -23.97 -15.83 11.43
CA ALA A 496 -22.68 -16.04 10.80
C ALA A 496 -22.01 -14.71 10.39
N PRO A 497 -20.66 -14.67 10.36
CA PRO A 497 -19.93 -13.58 9.74
C PRO A 497 -20.32 -13.42 8.27
N LEU A 498 -20.37 -12.16 7.84
CA LEU A 498 -20.85 -11.70 6.54
C LEU A 498 -19.76 -11.11 5.66
N PHE A 499 -18.75 -10.48 6.26
CA PHE A 499 -17.77 -9.64 5.59
C PHE A 499 -16.37 -10.20 5.80
N ARG A 500 -15.69 -10.50 4.70
CA ARG A 500 -14.32 -11.00 4.68
C ARG A 500 -13.34 -9.92 5.11
N SER A 501 -12.12 -10.36 5.42
CA SER A 501 -11.00 -9.46 5.64
C SER A 501 -10.33 -9.08 4.32
N PHE A 502 -9.69 -7.91 4.33
CA PHE A 502 -8.87 -7.40 3.22
C PHE A 502 -7.56 -6.88 3.78
N ALA A 503 -6.50 -6.91 2.98
CA ALA A 503 -5.20 -6.37 3.36
C ALA A 503 -5.28 -4.93 3.93
N PRO A 504 -4.45 -4.58 4.92
CA PRO A 504 -4.41 -3.23 5.49
C PRO A 504 -4.18 -2.16 4.43
N SER A 505 -4.92 -1.05 4.53
CA SER A 505 -4.89 0.06 3.57
C SER A 505 -4.47 1.38 4.23
N THR A 506 -4.21 2.41 3.43
CA THR A 506 -3.96 3.76 3.95
C THR A 506 -5.23 4.53 4.28
N SER A 507 -6.40 4.01 3.88
CA SER A 507 -7.70 4.59 4.18
C SER A 507 -8.21 4.07 5.52
N PRO A 508 -8.57 4.95 6.47
CA PRO A 508 -9.25 4.53 7.70
C PRO A 508 -10.74 4.20 7.47
N THR A 509 -11.24 4.40 6.25
CA THR A 509 -12.61 4.12 5.83
C THR A 509 -12.69 2.82 5.04
N ARG A 510 -13.65 1.95 5.38
CA ARG A 510 -14.05 0.78 4.59
C ARG A 510 -15.54 0.82 4.29
N THR A 511 -15.89 0.55 3.03
CA THR A 511 -17.25 0.30 2.56
C THR A 511 -17.62 -1.18 2.71
N PHE A 512 -18.86 -1.45 3.11
CA PHE A 512 -19.43 -2.79 3.26
C PHE A 512 -20.71 -2.94 2.42
N PRO A 513 -20.68 -3.76 1.35
CA PRO A 513 -19.52 -4.36 0.68
C PRO A 513 -18.53 -3.33 0.13
N GLN A 514 -17.37 -3.76 -0.40
CA GLN A 514 -16.47 -2.85 -1.13
C GLN A 514 -17.24 -2.02 -2.17
N MET A 515 -16.89 -0.74 -2.31
CA MET A 515 -17.58 0.17 -3.25
C MET A 515 -17.66 -0.37 -4.68
N ALA A 516 -16.65 -1.11 -5.14
CA ALA A 516 -16.68 -1.76 -6.45
C ALA A 516 -17.86 -2.75 -6.60
N ASP A 517 -18.18 -3.51 -5.55
CA ASP A 517 -19.30 -4.47 -5.57
C ASP A 517 -20.65 -3.75 -5.43
N VAL A 518 -20.69 -2.67 -4.64
CA VAL A 518 -21.88 -1.80 -4.53
C VAL A 518 -22.24 -1.20 -5.90
N LEU A 519 -21.24 -0.74 -6.67
CA LEU A 519 -21.44 -0.19 -8.01
C LEU A 519 -21.86 -1.24 -9.04
N LEU A 520 -21.46 -2.50 -8.86
CA LEU A 520 -21.89 -3.63 -9.70
C LEU A 520 -23.28 -4.16 -9.31
N GLY A 521 -23.79 -3.81 -8.12
CA GLY A 521 -25.08 -4.27 -7.61
C GLY A 521 -25.14 -5.75 -7.23
N THR A 522 -24.00 -6.47 -7.29
CA THR A 522 -23.91 -7.89 -6.93
C THR A 522 -22.75 -8.06 -5.95
N PRO A 523 -23.01 -8.29 -4.66
CA PRO A 523 -21.95 -8.52 -3.70
C PRO A 523 -21.15 -9.77 -4.05
N ARG A 524 -19.84 -9.70 -3.87
CA ARG A 524 -18.97 -10.88 -4.01
C ARG A 524 -19.16 -11.84 -2.84
N LEU A 525 -18.70 -13.07 -2.99
CA LEU A 525 -18.75 -14.09 -1.95
C LEU A 525 -18.02 -13.62 -0.68
N GLY A 526 -18.67 -13.77 0.48
CA GLY A 526 -18.14 -13.29 1.76
C GLY A 526 -18.23 -11.77 1.95
N GLU A 527 -19.09 -11.08 1.21
CA GLU A 527 -19.43 -9.66 1.42
C GLU A 527 -20.96 -9.47 1.41
N SER A 528 -21.67 -10.16 2.29
CA SER A 528 -23.14 -10.16 2.28
C SER A 528 -23.73 -9.03 3.12
N LEU A 529 -24.74 -8.32 2.58
CA LEU A 529 -25.48 -7.33 3.37
C LEU A 529 -26.36 -8.04 4.41
N PRO A 530 -26.49 -7.49 5.64
CA PRO A 530 -27.32 -8.09 6.68
C PRO A 530 -28.80 -7.99 6.30
N ASP A 531 -29.51 -9.11 6.32
CA ASP A 531 -30.93 -9.22 5.95
C ASP A 531 -31.88 -9.38 7.14
N VAL A 532 -31.33 -9.65 8.32
CA VAL A 532 -32.04 -9.77 9.60
C VAL A 532 -31.59 -8.70 10.60
N ALA A 533 -32.44 -8.40 11.58
CA ALA A 533 -32.07 -7.53 12.69
C ALA A 533 -31.03 -8.23 13.59
N ARG A 534 -29.90 -7.56 13.83
CA ARG A 534 -28.81 -8.04 14.69
C ARG A 534 -27.83 -6.93 15.02
N ASP A 535 -27.00 -7.17 16.02
CA ASP A 535 -25.78 -6.40 16.21
C ASP A 535 -24.67 -7.01 15.34
N LEU A 536 -23.94 -6.18 14.62
CA LEU A 536 -22.71 -6.52 13.91
C LEU A 536 -21.53 -5.95 14.68
N ASN A 537 -20.61 -6.81 15.08
CA ASN A 537 -19.38 -6.42 15.77
C ASN A 537 -18.26 -6.28 14.75
N PHE A 538 -17.51 -5.18 14.84
CA PHE A 538 -16.35 -4.91 14.01
C PHE A 538 -15.16 -4.53 14.88
N ARG A 539 -13.97 -4.91 14.42
CA ARG A 539 -12.71 -4.46 14.99
C ARG A 539 -11.98 -3.58 13.99
N PHE A 540 -11.61 -2.39 14.44
CA PHE A 540 -10.72 -1.48 13.72
C PHE A 540 -9.28 -1.72 14.17
N VAL A 541 -8.41 -2.12 13.25
CA VAL A 541 -7.01 -2.42 13.52
C VAL A 541 -6.13 -1.36 12.87
N VAL A 542 -5.24 -0.77 13.65
CA VAL A 542 -4.25 0.22 13.24
C VAL A 542 -2.87 -0.39 13.38
N ARG A 543 -2.07 -0.32 12.31
CA ARG A 543 -0.69 -0.81 12.25
C ARG A 543 0.22 0.37 11.97
N ASP A 544 1.24 0.58 12.78
CA ASP A 544 2.26 1.62 12.49
C ASP A 544 3.15 1.22 11.30
N GLY A 545 3.22 -0.09 11.01
CA GLY A 545 4.03 -0.65 9.95
C GLY A 545 5.51 -0.26 10.06
N ARG A 546 5.98 0.11 11.25
CA ARG A 546 7.32 0.62 11.48
C ARG A 546 8.33 -0.41 11.01
N ALA A 547 9.14 0.00 10.04
CA ALA A 547 10.25 -0.81 9.57
C ALA A 547 11.37 -0.75 10.61
N ALA A 548 12.11 -1.85 10.76
CA ALA A 548 13.20 -1.85 11.72
C ALA A 548 14.20 -0.68 11.50
N ASN A 549 14.71 -0.09 12.57
CA ASN A 549 15.70 0.99 12.60
C ASN A 549 17.09 0.52 12.12
N ALA A 550 18.08 1.41 11.98
CA ALA A 550 19.39 1.11 11.38
C ALA A 550 20.23 -0.02 12.06
N ASP A 551 19.85 -0.50 13.25
CA ASP A 551 20.47 -1.66 13.92
C ASP A 551 19.63 -2.95 13.84
N GLY A 552 18.46 -2.92 13.21
CA GLY A 552 17.61 -4.11 13.02
C GLY A 552 16.79 -4.48 14.23
N THR A 553 16.67 -3.61 15.23
CA THR A 553 15.99 -3.94 16.48
C THR A 553 14.51 -3.60 16.50
N ASP A 554 14.03 -2.65 15.68
CA ASP A 554 12.62 -2.24 15.71
C ASP A 554 11.64 -3.32 15.24
N ALA A 555 10.38 -3.17 15.64
CA ALA A 555 9.27 -4.00 15.18
C ALA A 555 8.00 -3.15 15.03
N GLY A 556 7.06 -3.67 14.23
CA GLY A 556 5.77 -3.02 14.06
C GLY A 556 4.94 -3.10 15.34
N GLY A 557 4.11 -2.09 15.55
CA GLY A 557 3.10 -2.01 16.58
C GLY A 557 1.70 -2.12 15.98
N VAL A 558 0.81 -2.72 16.76
CA VAL A 558 -0.61 -2.90 16.43
C VAL A 558 -1.45 -2.36 17.56
N GLY A 559 -2.48 -1.61 17.22
CA GLY A 559 -3.54 -1.16 18.13
C GLY A 559 -4.90 -1.51 17.54
N SER A 560 -5.91 -1.70 18.39
CA SER A 560 -7.27 -1.97 17.92
C SER A 560 -8.33 -1.34 18.80
N ALA A 561 -9.50 -1.12 18.20
CA ALA A 561 -10.70 -0.64 18.87
C ALA A 561 -11.94 -1.31 18.26
N ASP A 562 -12.89 -1.69 19.12
CA ASP A 562 -14.10 -2.41 18.70
C ASP A 562 -15.28 -1.44 18.51
N ARG A 563 -16.16 -1.78 17.57
CA ARG A 563 -17.37 -1.02 17.24
C ARG A 563 -18.54 -1.95 16.97
N VAL A 564 -19.71 -1.58 17.49
CA VAL A 564 -20.98 -2.25 17.20
C VAL A 564 -21.79 -1.41 16.22
N VAL A 565 -22.36 -2.06 15.21
CA VAL A 565 -23.35 -1.50 14.28
C VAL A 565 -24.64 -2.28 14.46
N LYS A 566 -25.76 -1.61 14.68
CA LYS A 566 -27.06 -2.27 14.85
C LYS A 566 -27.77 -2.35 13.51
N VAL A 567 -28.39 -3.48 13.21
CA VAL A 567 -29.24 -3.67 12.03
C VAL A 567 -30.69 -3.81 12.51
N THR A 568 -31.61 -3.07 11.89
CA THR A 568 -33.05 -3.16 12.19
C THR A 568 -33.83 -3.75 11.02
N ASP A 569 -34.92 -4.46 11.34
CA ASP A 569 -35.91 -4.93 10.39
C ASP A 569 -37.08 -3.94 10.20
N LEU A 570 -37.14 -2.87 11.01
CA LEU A 570 -38.13 -1.81 10.93
C LEU A 570 -37.87 -0.79 9.80
N ALA A 571 -36.71 -0.86 9.15
CA ALA A 571 -36.32 0.00 8.04
C ALA A 571 -35.47 -0.76 7.02
N GLY A 572 -35.52 -0.32 5.76
CA GLY A 572 -34.72 -0.86 4.66
C GLY A 572 -35.48 -1.79 3.70
N PRO A 573 -34.89 -2.06 2.52
CA PRO A 573 -33.61 -1.51 2.04
C PRO A 573 -33.72 -0.05 1.60
N PHE A 574 -32.78 0.80 2.02
CA PHE A 574 -32.67 2.17 1.51
C PHE A 574 -32.05 2.15 0.11
N ARG A 575 -32.69 2.77 -0.88
CA ARG A 575 -32.30 2.65 -2.30
C ARG A 575 -32.41 3.97 -3.05
N VAL A 576 -31.38 4.31 -3.81
CA VAL A 576 -31.48 5.38 -4.82
C VAL A 576 -32.23 4.84 -6.03
N LEU A 577 -33.29 5.52 -6.44
CA LEU A 577 -34.18 5.10 -7.52
C LEU A 577 -33.87 5.83 -8.83
N THR A 578 -33.44 7.08 -8.80
CA THR A 578 -33.02 7.83 -10.01
C THR A 578 -31.71 8.59 -9.78
N PRO A 579 -30.85 8.71 -10.81
CA PRO A 579 -31.03 8.28 -12.21
C PRO A 579 -30.95 6.75 -12.41
N ALA A 580 -31.82 6.20 -13.27
CA ALA A 580 -31.92 4.76 -13.55
C ALA A 580 -31.91 4.40 -15.04
N GLU A 581 -31.88 5.38 -15.94
CA GLU A 581 -31.87 5.14 -17.38
C GLU A 581 -30.45 4.82 -17.87
N VAL A 582 -30.27 3.63 -18.43
CA VAL A 582 -28.99 3.19 -19.00
C VAL A 582 -28.59 4.11 -20.15
N GLY A 583 -27.39 4.67 -20.08
CA GLY A 583 -26.87 5.55 -21.13
C GLY A 583 -27.39 6.98 -21.08
N ALA A 584 -28.08 7.36 -20.00
CA ALA A 584 -28.51 8.74 -19.77
C ALA A 584 -27.33 9.71 -19.88
N ARG A 585 -27.59 10.88 -20.48
CA ARG A 585 -26.61 11.94 -20.68
C ARG A 585 -27.13 13.24 -20.11
N PHE A 586 -26.32 13.87 -19.27
CA PHE A 586 -26.62 15.17 -18.68
C PHE A 586 -25.49 16.14 -18.98
N ASN A 587 -25.85 17.41 -19.22
CA ASN A 587 -24.86 18.47 -19.35
C ASN A 587 -24.50 19.01 -17.96
N ALA A 588 -23.25 19.44 -17.78
CA ALA A 588 -22.88 20.24 -16.62
C ALA A 588 -23.78 21.48 -16.47
N GLY A 589 -24.06 21.86 -15.23
CA GLY A 589 -25.01 22.92 -14.88
C GLY A 589 -26.48 22.53 -15.05
N ALA A 590 -26.78 21.36 -15.63
CA ALA A 590 -28.16 20.88 -15.69
C ALA A 590 -28.65 20.49 -14.29
N THR A 591 -29.94 20.69 -14.05
CA THR A 591 -30.62 20.17 -12.87
C THR A 591 -30.93 18.68 -13.07
N LEU A 592 -30.39 17.84 -12.18
CA LEU A 592 -30.66 16.41 -12.13
C LEU A 592 -31.71 16.10 -11.05
N PRO A 593 -32.87 15.53 -11.41
CA PRO A 593 -33.78 14.96 -10.43
C PRO A 593 -33.22 13.66 -9.85
N VAL A 594 -33.16 13.59 -8.52
CA VAL A 594 -32.69 12.44 -7.75
C VAL A 594 -33.84 11.99 -6.84
N SER A 595 -34.14 10.70 -6.83
CA SER A 595 -35.11 10.12 -5.89
C SER A 595 -34.55 8.87 -5.23
N TRP A 596 -35.05 8.59 -4.04
CA TRP A 596 -34.66 7.44 -3.24
C TRP A 596 -35.85 6.93 -2.42
N ASP A 597 -35.84 5.66 -2.08
CA ASP A 597 -36.76 5.06 -1.14
C ASP A 597 -36.32 5.39 0.28
N VAL A 598 -37.11 6.19 1.00
CA VAL A 598 -36.88 6.54 2.41
C VAL A 598 -36.88 5.29 3.29
N ALA A 599 -37.64 4.25 2.91
CA ALA A 599 -37.62 2.92 3.52
C ALA A 599 -37.69 2.91 5.07
N GLY A 600 -38.49 3.79 5.67
CA GLY A 600 -38.65 3.90 7.12
C GLY A 600 -37.44 4.48 7.88
N THR A 601 -36.40 4.93 7.19
CA THR A 601 -35.13 5.34 7.81
C THR A 601 -35.20 6.63 8.62
N THR A 602 -36.23 7.46 8.45
CA THR A 602 -36.46 8.68 9.26
C THR A 602 -36.96 8.36 10.67
N ALA A 603 -37.58 7.20 10.88
CA ALA A 603 -38.12 6.78 12.17
C ALA A 603 -37.04 6.13 13.05
N THR A 604 -37.29 6.10 14.36
CA THR A 604 -36.49 5.31 15.31
C THR A 604 -36.59 3.82 14.96
N PRO A 605 -35.49 3.04 15.05
CA PRO A 605 -34.20 3.40 15.63
C PRO A 605 -33.20 4.06 14.68
N VAL A 606 -33.44 4.10 13.36
CA VAL A 606 -32.46 4.63 12.38
C VAL A 606 -32.31 6.16 12.48
N SER A 607 -33.42 6.88 12.61
CA SER A 607 -33.46 8.34 12.88
C SER A 607 -32.68 9.21 11.88
N CYS A 608 -32.64 8.82 10.61
CA CYS A 608 -31.98 9.58 9.55
C CYS A 608 -32.86 10.70 9.01
N ALA A 609 -32.76 11.90 9.59
CA ALA A 609 -33.60 13.04 9.21
C ALA A 609 -33.22 13.67 7.86
N SER A 610 -31.96 13.54 7.43
CA SER A 610 -31.44 14.16 6.22
C SER A 610 -30.42 13.28 5.51
N VAL A 611 -30.29 13.48 4.19
CA VAL A 611 -29.31 12.81 3.34
C VAL A 611 -28.36 13.81 2.68
N ASP A 612 -27.13 13.37 2.40
CA ASP A 612 -26.24 14.05 1.48
C ASP A 612 -26.29 13.35 0.11
N LEU A 613 -26.37 14.15 -0.95
CA LEU A 613 -26.29 13.69 -2.33
C LEU A 613 -24.89 13.97 -2.88
N VAL A 614 -24.23 12.93 -3.37
CA VAL A 614 -22.83 12.97 -3.83
C VAL A 614 -22.74 12.39 -5.23
N LEU A 615 -22.10 13.11 -6.14
CA LEU A 615 -21.69 12.59 -7.45
C LEU A 615 -20.42 11.76 -7.28
N LEU A 616 -20.46 10.51 -7.70
CA LEU A 616 -19.27 9.69 -7.91
C LEU A 616 -18.97 9.63 -9.41
N GLY A 617 -17.70 9.57 -9.77
CA GLY A 617 -17.30 9.43 -11.18
C GLY A 617 -15.84 9.07 -11.37
N VAL A 618 -15.48 8.88 -12.63
CA VAL A 618 -14.10 8.70 -13.09
C VAL A 618 -13.80 9.78 -14.13
N ASP A 619 -12.72 10.52 -13.95
CA ASP A 619 -12.31 11.55 -14.90
C ASP A 619 -11.69 10.96 -16.18
N SER A 620 -11.34 11.81 -17.14
CA SER A 620 -10.72 11.41 -18.40
C SER A 620 -9.32 10.81 -18.24
N ALA A 621 -8.65 11.04 -17.11
CA ALA A 621 -7.36 10.45 -16.76
C ALA A 621 -7.49 9.09 -16.05
N GLY A 622 -8.71 8.66 -15.74
CA GLY A 622 -8.98 7.40 -15.03
C GLY A 622 -9.00 7.53 -13.50
N SER A 623 -8.91 8.75 -12.95
CA SER A 623 -8.95 8.97 -11.50
C SER A 623 -10.40 9.02 -11.01
N ARG A 624 -10.67 8.31 -9.90
CA ARG A 624 -11.97 8.36 -9.24
C ARG A 624 -12.13 9.68 -8.48
N PHE A 625 -13.31 10.28 -8.52
CA PHE A 625 -13.65 11.45 -7.73
C PHE A 625 -15.00 11.28 -7.03
N SER A 626 -15.18 12.05 -5.95
CA SER A 626 -16.47 12.28 -5.31
C SER A 626 -16.72 13.78 -5.15
N ARG A 627 -17.94 14.23 -5.41
CA ARG A 627 -18.35 15.63 -5.30
C ARG A 627 -19.70 15.74 -4.63
N VAL A 628 -19.75 16.41 -3.47
CA VAL A 628 -21.03 16.73 -2.83
C VAL A 628 -21.83 17.63 -3.77
N LEU A 629 -23.03 17.18 -4.13
CA LEU A 629 -24.02 17.93 -4.90
C LEU A 629 -24.93 18.72 -3.96
N ARG A 630 -25.29 18.10 -2.84
CA ARG A 630 -26.08 18.73 -1.77
C ARG A 630 -25.82 18.04 -0.45
N SER A 631 -25.77 18.81 0.63
CA SER A 631 -25.67 18.30 2.00
C SER A 631 -26.97 18.53 2.77
N ALA A 632 -27.27 17.61 3.69
CA ALA A 632 -28.35 17.71 4.66
C ALA A 632 -29.72 18.08 4.04
N THR A 633 -30.05 17.50 2.89
CA THR A 633 -31.41 17.64 2.34
C THR A 633 -32.38 16.74 3.11
N PRO A 634 -33.65 17.14 3.35
CA PRO A 634 -34.61 16.30 4.05
C PRO A 634 -34.68 14.89 3.47
N ASN A 635 -34.76 13.88 4.33
CA ASN A 635 -34.92 12.49 3.90
C ASN A 635 -36.40 12.20 3.60
N ASP A 636 -36.96 12.84 2.57
CA ASP A 636 -38.37 12.76 2.16
C ASP A 636 -38.58 12.07 0.81
N GLY A 637 -37.50 11.61 0.17
CA GLY A 637 -37.52 10.69 -0.97
C GLY A 637 -37.16 11.31 -2.32
N ALA A 638 -36.99 12.62 -2.42
CA ALA A 638 -36.54 13.25 -3.66
C ALA A 638 -35.90 14.63 -3.46
N ASP A 639 -34.99 14.99 -4.37
CA ASP A 639 -34.48 16.35 -4.51
C ASP A 639 -34.02 16.60 -5.96
N SER A 640 -33.71 17.86 -6.26
CA SER A 640 -33.09 18.28 -7.51
C SER A 640 -31.76 18.99 -7.22
N VAL A 641 -30.71 18.54 -7.91
CA VAL A 641 -29.35 19.02 -7.71
C VAL A 641 -28.76 19.55 -9.01
N GLU A 642 -27.95 20.59 -8.92
CA GLU A 642 -27.23 21.12 -10.08
C GLU A 642 -25.95 20.29 -10.28
N LEU A 643 -25.72 19.84 -11.52
CA LEU A 643 -24.55 19.05 -11.85
C LEU A 643 -23.31 19.95 -11.98
N PRO A 644 -22.16 19.54 -11.42
CA PRO A 644 -20.95 20.35 -11.45
C PRO A 644 -20.37 20.42 -12.86
N ASN A 645 -19.48 21.40 -13.07
CA ASN A 645 -18.67 21.51 -14.28
C ASN A 645 -17.56 20.44 -14.33
N LEU A 646 -17.97 19.19 -14.50
CA LEU A 646 -17.10 18.02 -14.60
C LEU A 646 -17.53 17.17 -15.79
N ALA A 647 -16.66 16.27 -16.24
CA ALA A 647 -17.00 15.25 -17.24
C ALA A 647 -16.73 13.85 -16.68
N THR A 648 -17.66 12.93 -16.93
CA THR A 648 -17.45 11.49 -16.66
C THR A 648 -18.43 10.65 -17.47
N THR A 649 -18.01 9.47 -17.90
CA THR A 649 -18.91 8.45 -18.47
C THR A 649 -19.41 7.46 -17.40
N GLN A 650 -18.89 7.56 -16.18
CA GLN A 650 -19.16 6.62 -15.08
C GLN A 650 -19.84 7.31 -13.89
N GLY A 651 -20.78 8.22 -14.18
CA GLY A 651 -21.49 8.98 -13.15
C GLY A 651 -22.43 8.10 -12.32
N ARG A 652 -22.36 8.22 -10.99
CA ARG A 652 -23.39 7.74 -10.05
C ARG A 652 -23.80 8.83 -9.09
N VAL A 653 -25.06 8.82 -8.67
CA VAL A 653 -25.48 9.57 -7.49
C VAL A 653 -25.48 8.63 -6.29
N LEU A 654 -24.75 8.99 -5.25
CA LEU A 654 -24.79 8.37 -3.94
C LEU A 654 -25.66 9.23 -3.02
N ALA A 655 -26.62 8.60 -2.33
CA ALA A 655 -27.36 9.20 -1.23
C ALA A 655 -26.91 8.54 0.07
N ARG A 656 -26.41 9.32 1.03
CA ARG A 656 -25.97 8.82 2.35
C ARG A 656 -26.72 9.54 3.46
N CYS A 657 -26.94 8.85 4.57
CA CYS A 657 -27.44 9.51 5.76
C CYS A 657 -26.42 10.54 6.28
N SER A 658 -26.82 11.80 6.52
CA SER A 658 -25.87 12.85 6.93
C SER A 658 -25.26 12.63 8.32
N THR A 659 -25.93 11.85 9.19
CA THR A 659 -25.51 11.55 10.56
C THR A 659 -25.34 10.06 10.85
N GLY A 660 -25.58 9.21 9.84
CA GLY A 660 -25.55 7.76 9.94
C GLY A 660 -24.41 7.13 9.16
N LEU A 661 -24.44 5.80 9.05
CA LEU A 661 -23.39 5.01 8.38
C LEU A 661 -23.80 4.52 6.99
N PHE A 662 -25.10 4.47 6.73
CA PHE A 662 -25.63 3.82 5.54
C PHE A 662 -25.74 4.78 4.35
N PHE A 663 -25.66 4.20 3.16
CA PHE A 663 -25.84 4.89 1.91
C PHE A 663 -26.36 3.93 0.84
N ASN A 664 -26.77 4.47 -0.30
CA ASN A 664 -26.97 3.71 -1.51
C ASN A 664 -26.55 4.52 -2.74
N VAL A 665 -26.32 3.84 -3.87
CA VAL A 665 -25.92 4.46 -5.14
C VAL A 665 -26.97 4.21 -6.21
N SER A 666 -27.08 5.13 -7.15
CA SER A 666 -27.97 4.99 -8.30
C SER A 666 -27.68 3.69 -9.07
N PRO A 667 -28.69 3.04 -9.66
CA PRO A 667 -28.54 1.68 -10.18
C PRO A 667 -27.67 1.59 -11.45
N VAL A 668 -27.47 2.69 -12.19
CA VAL A 668 -26.77 2.68 -13.49
C VAL A 668 -25.83 3.87 -13.68
N ASP A 669 -24.87 3.70 -14.59
CA ASP A 669 -23.99 4.77 -15.08
C ASP A 669 -24.77 5.79 -15.90
N PHE A 670 -24.49 7.07 -15.67
CA PHE A 670 -24.82 8.13 -16.60
C PHE A 670 -23.56 8.87 -17.06
N THR A 671 -23.66 9.50 -18.22
CA THR A 671 -22.61 10.39 -18.73
C THR A 671 -22.91 11.83 -18.32
N LEU A 672 -21.96 12.46 -17.63
CA LEU A 672 -21.90 13.89 -17.45
C LEU A 672 -21.00 14.49 -18.52
N VAL A 673 -21.57 15.35 -19.34
CA VAL A 673 -20.87 16.06 -20.42
C VAL A 673 -20.49 17.45 -19.91
N ALA A 674 -19.19 17.74 -19.83
CA ALA A 674 -18.74 19.10 -19.55
C ALA A 674 -19.19 20.05 -20.67
N PRO A 675 -19.40 21.34 -20.39
CA PRO A 675 -19.63 22.34 -21.42
C PRO A 675 -18.39 22.39 -22.34
N PRO A 676 -18.54 22.85 -23.59
CA PRO A 676 -17.38 23.16 -24.42
C PRO A 676 -16.50 24.19 -23.71
N ASN A 677 -15.20 23.91 -23.59
CA ASN A 677 -14.23 24.85 -23.01
C ASN A 677 -14.20 26.14 -23.84
N ARG A 678 -14.37 27.29 -23.19
CA ARG A 678 -14.39 28.61 -23.80
C ARG A 678 -13.03 29.27 -23.60
N ALA A 679 -12.60 30.07 -24.57
CA ALA A 679 -11.33 30.78 -24.44
C ALA A 679 -11.36 31.78 -23.28
N PRO A 680 -10.25 31.94 -22.54
CA PRO A 680 -10.14 32.95 -21.50
C PRO A 680 -10.25 34.37 -22.07
N LEU A 681 -10.62 35.33 -21.22
CA LEU A 681 -10.60 36.75 -21.54
C LEU A 681 -9.30 37.36 -21.00
N ALA A 682 -8.38 37.69 -21.90
CA ALA A 682 -7.17 38.42 -21.54
C ALA A 682 -7.48 39.89 -21.23
N ALA A 683 -6.76 40.45 -20.27
CA ALA A 683 -6.72 41.88 -19.99
C ALA A 683 -5.26 42.30 -19.83
N LEU A 684 -4.92 43.52 -20.25
CA LEU A 684 -3.57 44.05 -20.12
C LEU A 684 -3.60 45.53 -19.76
N SER A 685 -2.79 45.91 -18.80
CA SER A 685 -2.49 47.30 -18.46
C SER A 685 -0.99 47.52 -18.41
N ALA A 686 -0.55 48.74 -18.73
CA ALA A 686 0.85 49.14 -18.75
C ALA A 686 1.07 50.33 -17.80
N THR A 687 1.98 50.19 -16.83
CA THR A 687 2.25 51.25 -15.84
C THR A 687 3.77 51.46 -15.66
N PRO A 688 4.27 52.70 -15.87
CA PRO A 688 3.60 53.84 -16.50
C PRO A 688 3.33 53.59 -17.99
N ALA A 689 2.23 54.11 -18.53
CA ALA A 689 1.90 54.00 -19.96
C ALA A 689 2.70 54.95 -20.86
N SER A 690 3.44 55.91 -20.28
CA SER A 690 4.32 56.81 -21.04
C SER A 690 5.47 57.38 -20.21
N GLY A 691 6.53 57.86 -20.88
CA GLY A 691 7.67 58.50 -20.24
C GLY A 691 8.85 58.72 -21.17
N ALA A 692 9.99 59.17 -20.60
CA ALA A 692 11.24 59.37 -21.34
C ALA A 692 11.91 58.04 -21.72
N PRO A 693 12.84 58.02 -22.70
CA PRO A 693 13.69 56.86 -22.98
C PRO A 693 14.29 56.25 -21.73
N GLU A 694 14.50 54.93 -21.77
CA GLU A 694 14.81 54.09 -20.59
C GLU A 694 13.60 53.87 -19.66
N LEU A 695 12.40 53.82 -20.25
CA LEU A 695 11.14 53.64 -19.53
C LEU A 695 10.97 52.19 -19.09
N ASN A 696 11.05 51.95 -17.78
CA ASN A 696 10.67 50.66 -17.19
C ASN A 696 9.15 50.62 -17.01
N VAL A 697 8.47 49.71 -17.72
CA VAL A 697 7.03 49.52 -17.68
C VAL A 697 6.71 48.16 -17.08
N THR A 698 5.78 48.15 -16.13
CA THR A 698 5.14 46.91 -15.67
C THR A 698 3.89 46.66 -16.51
N LEU A 699 3.88 45.52 -17.20
CA LEU A 699 2.70 44.97 -17.85
C LEU A 699 1.96 44.07 -16.85
N ASP A 700 0.70 44.39 -16.55
CA ASP A 700 -0.13 43.67 -15.60
C ASP A 700 -1.37 43.10 -16.29
N ALA A 701 -1.41 41.76 -16.37
CA ALA A 701 -2.49 40.97 -16.92
C ALA A 701 -3.36 40.30 -15.85
N SER A 702 -3.24 40.70 -14.58
CA SER A 702 -3.96 40.09 -13.44
C SER A 702 -5.47 40.21 -13.50
N ALA A 703 -6.01 41.11 -14.34
CA ALA A 703 -7.43 41.21 -14.62
C ALA A 703 -7.95 40.19 -15.67
N SER A 704 -7.06 39.35 -16.23
CA SER A 704 -7.47 38.26 -17.12
C SER A 704 -8.22 37.19 -16.33
N GLY A 705 -9.25 36.59 -16.93
CA GLY A 705 -10.03 35.54 -16.28
C GLY A 705 -10.67 34.59 -17.28
N ASP A 706 -10.97 33.39 -16.82
CA ASP A 706 -11.68 32.40 -17.63
C ASP A 706 -13.19 32.47 -17.36
N PRO A 707 -14.04 32.46 -18.42
CA PRO A 707 -15.49 32.42 -18.23
C PRO A 707 -16.00 31.07 -17.70
N ASP A 708 -15.20 30.00 -17.72
CA ASP A 708 -15.55 28.68 -17.21
C ASP A 708 -15.23 28.53 -15.72
N LEU A 709 -16.27 28.23 -14.94
CA LEU A 709 -16.20 28.14 -13.48
C LEU A 709 -15.21 27.04 -13.06
N GLY A 710 -14.12 27.45 -12.39
CA GLY A 710 -13.07 26.56 -11.91
C GLY A 710 -11.92 26.30 -12.90
N ASP A 711 -12.04 26.77 -14.14
CA ASP A 711 -10.91 26.89 -15.06
C ASP A 711 -10.20 28.22 -14.81
N GLY A 712 -8.87 28.20 -14.82
CA GLY A 712 -8.06 29.38 -14.50
C GLY A 712 -6.92 29.52 -15.48
N ILE A 713 -6.33 30.71 -15.55
CA ILE A 713 -5.21 30.94 -16.46
C ILE A 713 -3.99 30.13 -16.00
N ALA A 714 -3.46 29.30 -16.90
CA ALA A 714 -2.24 28.52 -16.65
C ALA A 714 -0.98 29.32 -17.00
N ARG A 715 -1.04 30.13 -18.06
CA ARG A 715 0.10 30.89 -18.57
C ARG A 715 -0.31 32.16 -19.32
N TYR A 716 0.62 33.11 -19.36
CA TYR A 716 0.55 34.36 -20.09
C TYR A 716 1.72 34.44 -21.06
N ARG A 717 1.47 34.82 -22.31
CA ARG A 717 2.51 35.13 -23.29
C ARG A 717 2.45 36.61 -23.64
N PHE A 718 3.44 37.37 -23.18
CA PHE A 718 3.58 38.80 -23.39
C PHE A 718 4.43 39.08 -24.62
N ASP A 719 3.95 39.94 -25.50
CA ASP A 719 4.70 40.57 -26.59
C ASP A 719 4.81 42.06 -26.26
N PHE A 720 6.02 42.62 -26.30
CA PHE A 720 6.27 43.99 -25.87
C PHE A 720 6.02 45.03 -26.97
N GLY A 721 5.88 44.61 -28.24
CA GLY A 721 5.58 45.49 -29.37
C GLY A 721 6.77 46.32 -29.89
N ASP A 722 7.97 46.13 -29.36
CA ASP A 722 9.21 46.83 -29.74
C ASP A 722 10.18 45.96 -30.57
N GLY A 723 9.78 44.72 -30.90
CA GLY A 723 10.59 43.74 -31.63
C GLY A 723 11.44 42.84 -30.75
N SER A 724 11.43 43.01 -29.42
CA SER A 724 12.02 42.05 -28.49
C SER A 724 11.23 40.73 -28.46
N ALA A 725 11.88 39.65 -28.00
CA ALA A 725 11.26 38.32 -27.98
C ALA A 725 10.10 38.25 -26.97
N ALA A 726 8.97 37.69 -27.39
CA ALA A 726 7.84 37.45 -26.51
C ALA A 726 8.20 36.48 -25.37
N VAL A 727 7.67 36.72 -24.17
CA VAL A 727 7.96 35.93 -22.96
C VAL A 727 6.70 35.20 -22.50
N GLU A 728 6.83 33.90 -22.25
CA GLU A 728 5.78 33.06 -21.67
C GLU A 728 6.10 32.76 -20.20
N GLN A 729 5.11 32.94 -19.31
CA GLN A 729 5.26 32.72 -17.86
C GLN A 729 3.91 32.46 -17.18
N ALA A 730 3.95 31.87 -15.98
CA ALA A 730 2.74 31.66 -15.16
C ALA A 730 2.31 32.92 -14.38
N SER A 731 3.24 33.84 -14.08
CA SER A 731 2.94 35.09 -13.37
C SER A 731 2.18 36.07 -14.29
N PRO A 732 1.13 36.77 -13.80
CA PRO A 732 0.38 37.74 -14.60
C PRO A 732 1.09 39.08 -14.78
N ARG A 733 2.28 39.27 -14.19
CA ARG A 733 3.02 40.54 -14.23
C ARG A 733 4.43 40.36 -14.74
N ILE A 734 4.86 41.25 -15.63
CA ILE A 734 6.22 41.31 -16.16
C ILE A 734 6.68 42.77 -16.32
N SER A 735 7.97 43.02 -16.07
CA SER A 735 8.58 44.33 -16.32
C SER A 735 9.42 44.28 -17.59
N HIS A 736 9.29 45.31 -18.42
CA HIS A 736 10.07 45.48 -19.64
C HIS A 736 10.58 46.91 -19.77
N ARG A 737 11.75 47.08 -20.40
CA ARG A 737 12.43 48.38 -20.53
C ARG A 737 12.41 48.82 -21.99
N TYR A 738 11.75 49.94 -22.26
CA TYR A 738 11.67 50.55 -23.59
C TYR A 738 12.72 51.67 -23.72
N THR A 739 13.65 51.51 -24.67
CA THR A 739 14.84 52.37 -24.79
C THR A 739 14.77 53.37 -25.94
N ALA A 740 14.04 53.06 -27.00
CA ALA A 740 13.89 53.93 -28.16
C ALA A 740 12.60 54.77 -28.07
N LEU A 741 12.61 55.94 -28.73
CA LEU A 741 11.41 56.75 -28.88
C LEU A 741 10.42 56.02 -29.78
N GLY A 742 9.14 56.03 -29.40
CA GLY A 742 8.10 55.35 -30.17
C GLY A 742 6.83 55.10 -29.38
N THR A 743 5.80 54.69 -30.10
CA THR A 743 4.57 54.16 -29.52
C THR A 743 4.56 52.65 -29.78
N TYR A 744 4.59 51.88 -28.71
CA TYR A 744 4.62 50.42 -28.73
C TYR A 744 3.26 49.88 -28.34
N THR A 745 2.79 48.86 -29.06
CA THR A 745 1.58 48.12 -28.72
C THR A 745 1.98 46.81 -28.09
N ALA A 746 2.07 46.79 -26.76
CA ALA A 746 2.26 45.55 -26.02
C ALA A 746 0.99 44.71 -26.09
N SER A 747 1.12 43.40 -26.14
CA SER A 747 0.00 42.46 -26.13
C SER A 747 0.23 41.28 -25.20
N VAL A 748 -0.86 40.69 -24.71
CA VAL A 748 -0.83 39.44 -23.96
C VAL A 748 -1.89 38.50 -24.48
N VAL A 749 -1.55 37.22 -24.62
CA VAL A 749 -2.54 36.14 -24.69
C VAL A 749 -2.47 35.32 -23.41
N ALA A 750 -3.62 34.94 -22.89
CA ALA A 750 -3.76 34.04 -21.76
C ALA A 750 -4.10 32.64 -22.30
N THR A 751 -3.50 31.59 -21.74
CA THR A 751 -3.96 30.21 -21.97
C THR A 751 -4.52 29.66 -20.68
N ASP A 752 -5.70 29.06 -20.75
CA ASP A 752 -6.31 28.34 -19.64
C ASP A 752 -5.58 26.99 -19.35
N ARG A 753 -6.07 26.23 -18.36
CA ARG A 753 -5.48 24.92 -18.01
C ARG A 753 -5.81 23.83 -19.01
N ASN A 754 -6.83 24.02 -19.84
CA ASN A 754 -7.28 23.11 -20.87
C ASN A 754 -6.65 23.40 -22.25
N GLY A 755 -5.76 24.39 -22.33
CA GLY A 755 -4.95 24.71 -23.49
C GLY A 755 -5.58 25.67 -24.49
N VAL A 756 -6.76 26.24 -24.21
CA VAL A 756 -7.39 27.22 -25.12
C VAL A 756 -6.79 28.61 -24.88
N ILE A 757 -6.53 29.32 -25.97
CA ILE A 757 -5.81 30.60 -25.97
C ILE A 757 -6.81 31.73 -26.21
N SER A 758 -6.71 32.80 -25.41
CA SER A 758 -7.50 34.02 -25.57
C SER A 758 -7.18 34.73 -26.88
N THR A 759 -8.09 35.61 -27.31
CA THR A 759 -7.68 36.71 -28.19
C THR A 759 -6.67 37.62 -27.48
N PRO A 760 -5.75 38.28 -28.20
CA PRO A 760 -4.79 39.18 -27.56
C PRO A 760 -5.45 40.41 -26.94
N ALA A 761 -5.10 40.74 -25.69
CA ALA A 761 -5.37 42.04 -25.11
C ALA A 761 -4.16 42.95 -25.27
N THR A 762 -4.36 44.23 -25.54
CA THR A 762 -3.28 45.18 -25.84
C THR A 762 -3.24 46.36 -24.88
N ALA A 763 -2.05 46.90 -24.68
CA ALA A 763 -1.82 48.16 -23.98
C ALA A 763 -0.78 48.99 -24.75
N THR A 764 -0.99 50.29 -24.81
CA THR A 764 -0.07 51.20 -25.50
C THR A 764 0.95 51.77 -24.53
N VAL A 765 2.21 51.76 -24.93
CA VAL A 765 3.34 52.38 -24.22
C VAL A 765 3.95 53.45 -25.11
N THR A 766 4.04 54.69 -24.62
CA THR A 766 4.62 55.80 -25.38
C THR A 766 5.92 56.28 -24.75
N VAL A 767 7.03 56.11 -25.47
CA VAL A 767 8.33 56.66 -25.09
C VAL A 767 8.57 57.93 -25.89
N ALA A 768 8.56 59.07 -25.22
CA ALA A 768 8.69 60.40 -25.82
C ALA A 768 9.63 61.28 -24.99
N THR A 769 10.28 62.27 -25.61
CA THR A 769 11.07 63.23 -24.85
C THR A 769 10.16 64.07 -23.94
N PRO A 770 10.58 64.36 -22.69
CA PRO A 770 9.80 65.22 -21.81
C PRO A 770 9.66 66.61 -22.46
N SER A 771 8.42 67.08 -22.62
CA SER A 771 8.17 68.44 -23.04
C SER A 771 8.64 69.38 -21.95
N THR A 772 9.62 70.24 -22.26
CA THR A 772 10.03 71.33 -21.38
C THR A 772 8.94 72.39 -21.36
N ASN A 773 7.93 72.20 -20.52
CA ASN A 773 6.96 73.26 -20.27
C ASN A 773 7.61 74.32 -19.35
N SER A 774 8.35 75.24 -19.97
CA SER A 774 8.69 76.53 -19.35
C SER A 774 7.42 77.40 -19.40
N GLY A 775 6.81 77.58 -18.24
CA GLY A 775 5.55 78.31 -18.12
C GLY A 775 5.71 79.82 -18.36
N GLY A 776 4.62 80.40 -18.85
CA GLY A 776 4.11 81.66 -18.32
C GLY A 776 4.00 82.82 -19.30
N GLY A 777 2.76 83.27 -19.58
CA GLY A 777 2.53 84.66 -19.97
C GLY A 777 1.21 85.01 -20.66
N GLY A 778 0.08 84.98 -19.93
CA GLY A 778 -1.13 85.81 -20.16
C GLY A 778 -2.00 85.48 -21.39
N GLY A 779 -3.33 85.60 -21.40
CA GLY A 779 -4.32 86.11 -20.47
C GLY A 779 -5.63 86.34 -21.25
N GLY A 780 -6.78 86.00 -20.63
CA GLY A 780 -8.15 86.33 -21.08
C GLY A 780 -8.71 85.41 -22.17
N GLY A 781 -9.95 84.91 -22.12
CA GLY A 781 -11.06 85.03 -21.18
C GLY A 781 -12.31 84.37 -21.79
N ALA A 782 -13.07 83.63 -20.98
CA ALA A 782 -14.49 83.25 -21.11
C ALA A 782 -14.92 82.42 -22.37
N ILE A 783 -15.96 81.58 -22.43
CA ILE A 783 -17.25 81.43 -21.72
C ILE A 783 -17.75 79.96 -21.90
N GLY A 784 -18.46 79.41 -20.89
CA GLY A 784 -19.50 78.35 -21.00
C GLY A 784 -19.01 76.89 -20.83
N GLY A 785 -19.63 75.98 -20.08
CA GLY A 785 -20.85 75.93 -19.27
C GLY A 785 -21.26 74.45 -19.08
N GLY A 786 -21.76 74.07 -17.89
CA GLY A 786 -22.43 72.77 -17.57
C GLY A 786 -21.49 71.62 -17.15
N LEU A 787 -21.42 71.19 -15.88
CA LEU A 787 -22.40 70.41 -15.09
C LEU A 787 -22.72 69.03 -15.70
N LEU A 788 -22.27 67.92 -15.09
CA LEU A 788 -23.16 66.95 -14.40
C LEU A 788 -22.40 65.83 -13.66
N LEU A 789 -23.05 65.42 -12.57
CA LEU A 789 -22.75 64.44 -11.53
C LEU A 789 -22.78 62.97 -12.01
N MET A 790 -22.11 62.13 -11.22
CA MET A 790 -22.11 60.66 -11.21
C MET A 790 -23.52 60.03 -11.18
N LEU A 791 -23.65 58.79 -11.67
CA LEU A 791 -24.14 57.64 -10.87
C LEU A 791 -24.07 56.31 -11.63
N ALA A 792 -23.70 55.27 -10.87
CA ALA A 792 -23.75 53.86 -11.21
C ALA A 792 -25.19 53.31 -11.17
N GLY A 793 -25.45 52.24 -11.92
CA GLY A 793 -26.71 51.49 -11.87
C GLY A 793 -26.46 49.98 -11.78
N ALA A 794 -26.94 49.37 -10.70
CA ALA A 794 -27.24 47.94 -10.60
C ALA A 794 -28.75 47.81 -10.38
N ALA A 795 -29.39 46.88 -11.10
CA ALA A 795 -30.82 46.64 -11.04
C ALA A 795 -31.14 45.35 -10.26
N ALA A 796 -32.05 45.46 -9.30
CA ALA A 796 -32.84 44.33 -8.80
C ALA A 796 -34.30 44.78 -8.69
N VAL A 797 -35.20 43.98 -9.26
CA VAL A 797 -36.64 44.20 -9.33
C VAL A 797 -37.32 43.27 -8.33
N ARG A 798 -38.23 43.79 -7.50
CA ARG A 798 -39.59 43.23 -7.39
C ARG A 798 -40.60 44.14 -6.68
N ARG A 799 -41.78 44.19 -7.32
CA ARG A 799 -43.06 44.80 -6.93
C ARG A 799 -43.54 44.24 -5.58
N ARG A 800 -43.96 45.08 -4.63
CA ARG A 800 -45.26 45.81 -4.49
C ARG A 800 -46.31 44.94 -3.79
N ALA A 801 -46.66 45.34 -2.56
CA ALA A 801 -47.95 45.08 -1.95
C ALA A 801 -48.33 46.28 -1.07
N ARG A 802 -49.52 46.81 -1.29
CA ARG A 802 -50.33 47.57 -0.34
C ARG A 802 -51.77 47.16 -0.62
N GLY A 803 -52.53 46.90 0.44
CA GLY A 803 -53.99 47.05 0.53
C GLY A 803 -54.81 46.17 -0.39
#